data_AF-A0A2A3JIJ1-F1
#
_entry.id   AF-A0A2A3JIJ1-F1
#
_cell.length_a   1.000
_cell.length_b   1.000
_cell.length_c   1.000
_cell.angle_alpha   90.00
_cell.angle_beta   90.00
_cell.angle_gamma   90.00
#
_symmetry.space_group_name_H-M   'P 1'
#
loop_
_entity.id
_entity.type
_entity.pdbx_description
1 polymer ?
#
loop_
_entity_poly.entity_id
_entity_poly.type
_entity_poly.pdbx_seq_one_letter_code
_entity_poly.pdbx_strand_id
1 'polypeptide(L)'
;MAADTETLTIDLGTDTGAFHGGASGTLYGLYGDGVPSRNVVEGMYVRTVSTKAQDGTQHPGADALDILPSFVDCGGRDVYLYMTDIYRGFPYQWPGATGEERLADYRARVEKQVRQVLTTGALKSHIVYVPFNEPEGNMFGTGEWSYDKTSWHADPRNYFAAWKDFHHLIKGLDPHARIAGPNTCVLYEEVRGFLEFAKTHDVLPDVVTWHELSTPAAIRTNVAKYRDMERELDIGPIPVNINEYAHNYHLSVPGQMIQWISAIEESKIDADMAYWNIDGNLNDSAVEANKGNGQWWLFHTYGRMTGRTVHVRAPHPNAQYTLQGVATLDRDKRQARALFGGSGGAADLVFENVPAEIFGGTVHARLHEIPWTGQVGASAQPLRIKDLELPVGEGRVLLPLADLDAMSAYEVILSPGGDGVLAPPSIGWRRSYHAENATCTGEGHSRNGPEGSPSDVDRFATSGTYQVGGLRTGSDLAVAFCVEVPQDGTYDLSVLANSHNLHELVREQGPTNVFLRVDGADPQELRLPLGYKPVVWGHTDTRVELTAGAHTLTLSARDPDLGATKGDAIIDRIDLVLRDAHVTAPALYEAVYADLGAGARVTYEHRGARGPGAVLLPPGGTATFWVHAAADGEAFVTVDQLGLGEGLLTVNGVEVGGLDRDGIPLFLAGGINNVTVTGTSGRLVLDRLCVGPGTGRLETTVYPAEEGTVTGEAKVTGAHTFATGGKAVEGIGRGPDNALTLIVTATRTGRHALTVRYSNGEQPPATHYNPDPVCRHADLSVNGAPAHRILFPTTFHFNNFWDLAVPVTLNEGTNTLTFTADERPDFDGDTTNAHHQRSAYAPVIDQVAVTPLA
;
A
#
# COMPACT_ATOMS: atom_id res chain seq x y z
N MET A 1 0.97 8.26 -37.77
CA MET A 1 2.16 7.42 -37.98
C MET A 1 2.07 6.31 -36.95
N ALA A 2 2.26 5.04 -37.32
CA ALA A 2 2.38 4.00 -36.30
C ALA A 2 3.59 4.36 -35.44
N ALA A 3 3.44 4.39 -34.11
CA ALA A 3 4.58 4.58 -33.22
C ALA A 3 5.58 3.44 -33.47
N ASP A 4 6.88 3.75 -33.49
CA ASP A 4 7.90 2.72 -33.58
C ASP A 4 7.79 1.80 -32.36
N THR A 5 7.89 0.48 -32.58
CA THR A 5 7.86 -0.50 -31.49
C THR A 5 9.10 -0.34 -30.61
N GLU A 6 8.91 -0.02 -29.33
CA GLU A 6 10.00 0.06 -28.36
C GLU A 6 10.59 -1.34 -28.08
N THR A 7 11.83 -1.43 -27.59
CA THR A 7 12.44 -2.71 -27.22
C THR A 7 13.07 -2.61 -25.84
N LEU A 8 12.63 -3.49 -24.92
CA LEU A 8 13.26 -3.69 -23.62
C LEU A 8 14.04 -5.00 -23.65
N THR A 9 15.37 -4.93 -23.49
CA THR A 9 16.22 -6.13 -23.54
C THR A 9 16.69 -6.55 -22.15
N ILE A 10 16.53 -7.83 -21.82
CA ILE A 10 16.94 -8.44 -20.54
C ILE A 10 18.03 -9.46 -20.85
N ASP A 11 19.24 -9.19 -20.40
CA ASP A 11 20.39 -10.07 -20.63
C ASP A 11 20.60 -11.01 -19.45
N LEU A 12 20.08 -12.24 -19.57
CA LEU A 12 20.18 -13.27 -18.51
C LEU A 12 21.62 -13.79 -18.30
N GLY A 13 22.56 -13.43 -19.19
CA GLY A 13 23.97 -13.78 -19.10
C GLY A 13 24.81 -12.78 -18.29
N THR A 14 24.29 -11.58 -18.03
CA THR A 14 25.02 -10.50 -17.35
C THR A 14 24.45 -10.23 -15.97
N ASP A 15 25.10 -10.81 -14.96
CA ASP A 15 24.81 -10.65 -13.53
C ASP A 15 25.24 -9.26 -13.01
N THR A 16 24.34 -8.57 -12.30
CA THR A 16 24.57 -7.23 -11.72
C THR A 16 24.61 -7.21 -10.19
N GLY A 17 24.59 -8.36 -9.54
CA GLY A 17 24.66 -8.48 -8.08
C GLY A 17 23.53 -9.27 -7.46
N ALA A 18 23.55 -9.36 -6.13
CA ALA A 18 22.40 -9.87 -5.39
C ALA A 18 21.21 -8.91 -5.55
N PHE A 19 20.01 -9.47 -5.58
CA PHE A 19 18.80 -8.68 -5.41
C PHE A 19 18.83 -7.95 -4.05
N HIS A 20 18.54 -6.65 -4.05
CA HIS A 20 18.67 -5.78 -2.89
C HIS A 20 17.32 -5.52 -2.20
N GLY A 21 16.27 -5.23 -2.96
CA GLY A 21 14.91 -5.02 -2.45
C GLY A 21 14.69 -3.65 -1.80
N GLY A 22 15.59 -2.69 -2.02
CA GLY A 22 15.67 -1.46 -1.21
C GLY A 22 14.65 -0.37 -1.53
N ALA A 23 13.91 -0.47 -2.64
CA ALA A 23 12.88 0.51 -2.99
C ALA A 23 11.60 0.41 -2.14
N SER A 24 11.38 -0.71 -1.43
CA SER A 24 10.20 -0.93 -0.58
C SER A 24 10.42 -0.34 0.81
N GLY A 25 10.44 0.99 0.88
CA GLY A 25 10.49 1.74 2.12
C GLY A 25 9.43 2.84 2.13
N THR A 26 9.17 3.42 3.30
CA THR A 26 8.07 4.38 3.48
C THR A 26 8.36 5.42 4.54
N LEU A 27 8.10 6.70 4.23
CA LEU A 27 7.99 7.76 5.24
C LEU A 27 6.52 7.83 5.71
N TYR A 28 6.28 7.72 7.01
CA TYR A 28 4.95 7.77 7.67
C TYR A 28 3.91 6.70 7.22
N GLY A 29 4.31 5.67 6.48
CA GLY A 29 3.34 4.69 5.94
C GLY A 29 2.66 3.79 6.96
N LEU A 30 3.10 3.80 8.23
CA LEU A 30 2.47 3.06 9.33
C LEU A 30 1.98 4.02 10.41
N TYR A 31 0.74 3.84 10.87
CA TYR A 31 0.18 4.59 11.99
C TYR A 31 0.43 3.88 13.33
N GLY A 32 0.31 2.55 13.33
CA GLY A 32 0.38 1.68 14.51
C GLY A 32 0.01 0.24 14.13
N ASP A 33 0.06 -0.69 15.09
CA ASP A 33 -0.27 -2.11 14.82
C ASP A 33 -1.70 -2.26 14.25
N GLY A 34 -1.79 -2.80 13.04
CA GLY A 34 -3.04 -3.00 12.31
C GLY A 34 -3.43 -1.87 11.35
N VAL A 35 -2.68 -0.75 11.28
CA VAL A 35 -2.92 0.33 10.30
C VAL A 35 -1.61 0.70 9.56
N PRO A 36 -1.37 0.10 8.37
CA PRO A 36 -2.17 -0.97 7.76
C PRO A 36 -1.96 -2.32 8.45
N SER A 37 -2.77 -3.32 8.08
CA SER A 37 -2.68 -4.66 8.64
C SER A 37 -1.29 -5.27 8.46
N ARG A 38 -0.92 -6.17 9.36
CA ARG A 38 0.36 -6.89 9.27
C ARG A 38 0.53 -7.62 7.93
N ASN A 39 -0.55 -8.17 7.37
CA ASN A 39 -0.52 -8.79 6.04
C ASN A 39 -0.14 -7.80 4.93
N VAL A 40 -0.70 -6.59 4.97
CA VAL A 40 -0.41 -5.55 3.97
C VAL A 40 1.05 -5.09 4.10
N VAL A 41 1.60 -4.99 5.31
CA VAL A 41 3.00 -4.63 5.55
C VAL A 41 3.95 -5.75 5.11
N GLU A 42 3.73 -6.98 5.59
CA GLU A 42 4.55 -8.15 5.25
C GLU A 42 4.50 -8.45 3.75
N GLY A 43 3.30 -8.44 3.14
CA GLY A 43 3.13 -8.78 1.73
C GLY A 43 3.69 -7.72 0.77
N MET A 44 3.91 -6.48 1.23
CA MET A 44 4.62 -5.45 0.47
C MET A 44 6.15 -5.53 0.64
N TYR A 45 6.64 -6.39 1.54
CA TYR A 45 8.04 -6.51 1.92
C TYR A 45 8.64 -5.17 2.35
N VAL A 46 7.89 -4.41 3.17
CA VAL A 46 8.37 -3.12 3.67
C VAL A 46 9.63 -3.35 4.48
N ARG A 47 10.72 -2.76 3.99
CA ARG A 47 12.06 -3.00 4.48
C ARG A 47 12.53 -1.92 5.44
N THR A 48 12.23 -0.66 5.13
CA THR A 48 12.62 0.51 5.93
C THR A 48 11.44 1.44 6.12
N VAL A 49 11.40 2.11 7.27
CA VAL A 49 10.37 3.09 7.60
C VAL A 49 11.02 4.33 8.18
N SER A 50 10.78 5.49 7.60
CA SER A 50 11.06 6.78 8.24
C SER A 50 9.82 7.27 8.97
N THR A 51 9.98 7.76 10.20
CA THR A 51 8.87 8.35 10.98
C THR A 51 9.36 9.19 12.15
N LYS A 52 8.46 9.95 12.80
CA LYS A 52 8.80 10.77 13.97
C LYS A 52 9.23 9.97 15.20
N ALA A 53 10.02 10.66 16.01
CA ALA A 53 10.22 10.29 17.40
C ALA A 53 8.90 10.18 18.18
N GLN A 54 8.95 9.35 19.22
CA GLN A 54 7.82 9.15 20.14
C GLN A 54 7.32 10.48 20.72
N ASP A 55 6.00 10.66 20.68
CA ASP A 55 5.26 11.86 21.09
C ASP A 55 5.58 13.08 20.22
N GLY A 56 6.05 12.86 18.99
CA GLY A 56 6.25 13.94 18.03
C GLY A 56 4.93 14.63 17.68
N THR A 57 4.99 15.95 17.48
CA THR A 57 3.79 16.78 17.30
C THR A 57 3.58 17.25 15.86
N GLN A 58 4.50 16.92 14.95
CA GLN A 58 4.39 17.29 13.53
C GLN A 58 3.13 16.71 12.89
N HIS A 59 2.85 15.44 13.18
CA HIS A 59 1.73 14.67 12.65
C HIS A 59 1.03 13.89 13.77
N PRO A 60 -0.25 13.51 13.60
CA PRO A 60 -0.86 12.47 14.44
C PRO A 60 -0.20 11.11 14.21
N GLY A 61 -0.46 10.16 15.10
CA GLY A 61 -0.08 8.75 14.89
C GLY A 61 1.40 8.48 14.72
N ALA A 62 1.72 7.36 14.06
CA ALA A 62 3.02 7.01 13.48
C ALA A 62 4.25 7.13 14.39
N ASP A 63 4.06 7.13 15.71
CA ASP A 63 5.17 7.21 16.66
C ASP A 63 6.10 5.99 16.48
N ALA A 64 7.41 6.22 16.35
CA ALA A 64 8.35 5.14 16.04
C ALA A 64 8.27 3.94 17.00
N LEU A 65 8.03 4.17 18.29
CA LEU A 65 7.97 3.08 19.27
C LEU A 65 6.62 2.36 19.27
N ASP A 66 5.56 3.01 18.79
CA ASP A 66 4.25 2.40 18.61
C ASP A 66 4.25 1.42 17.42
N ILE A 67 4.98 1.73 16.35
CA ILE A 67 5.03 0.88 15.13
C ILE A 67 6.09 -0.22 15.23
N LEU A 68 7.19 0.03 15.96
CA LEU A 68 8.42 -0.78 15.92
C LEU A 68 8.21 -2.28 16.14
N PRO A 69 7.45 -2.75 17.15
CA PRO A 69 7.27 -4.19 17.36
C PRO A 69 6.57 -4.86 16.19
N SER A 70 5.45 -4.29 15.73
CA SER A 70 4.66 -4.85 14.63
C SER A 70 5.42 -4.82 13.30
N PHE A 71 6.21 -3.78 13.05
CA PHE A 71 7.03 -3.66 11.85
C PHE A 71 8.13 -4.74 11.79
N VAL A 72 8.84 -4.96 12.90
CA VAL A 72 9.88 -5.99 13.00
C VAL A 72 9.28 -7.39 12.88
N ASP A 73 8.12 -7.64 13.49
CA ASP A 73 7.38 -8.90 13.34
C ASP A 73 7.01 -9.21 11.88
N CYS A 74 6.76 -8.18 11.06
CA CYS A 74 6.49 -8.30 9.63
C CYS A 74 7.75 -8.46 8.76
N GLY A 75 8.94 -8.57 9.36
CA GLY A 75 10.21 -8.69 8.65
C GLY A 75 10.91 -7.37 8.31
N GLY A 76 10.42 -6.25 8.84
CA GLY A 76 11.03 -4.93 8.70
C GLY A 76 12.45 -4.86 9.26
N ARG A 77 13.32 -4.07 8.62
CA ARG A 77 14.73 -3.94 9.00
C ARG A 77 14.99 -2.71 9.85
N ASP A 78 14.83 -1.51 9.29
CA ASP A 78 15.28 -0.28 9.94
C ASP A 78 14.15 0.74 10.05
N VAL A 79 14.05 1.38 11.21
CA VAL A 79 13.18 2.53 11.48
C VAL A 79 14.07 3.78 11.63
N TYR A 80 13.97 4.68 10.67
CA TYR A 80 14.67 5.97 10.65
C TYR A 80 13.87 6.99 11.45
N LEU A 81 14.42 7.39 12.59
CA LEU A 81 13.79 8.25 13.57
C LEU A 81 14.03 9.72 13.23
N TYR A 82 13.05 10.39 12.64
CA TYR A 82 13.07 11.84 12.39
C TYR A 82 12.94 12.57 13.73
N MET A 83 14.08 12.98 14.27
CA MET A 83 14.16 13.56 15.62
C MET A 83 13.58 14.98 15.69
N THR A 84 13.60 15.70 14.56
CA THR A 84 13.09 17.07 14.38
C THR A 84 11.57 17.15 14.45
N ASP A 85 10.86 16.06 14.13
CA ASP A 85 9.40 16.01 14.06
C ASP A 85 8.72 16.00 15.45
N ILE A 86 9.53 16.24 16.49
CA ILE A 86 9.05 16.60 17.83
C ILE A 86 8.32 17.95 17.86
N TYR A 87 8.51 18.80 16.85
CA TYR A 87 7.84 20.09 16.68
C TYR A 87 6.67 20.02 15.69
N ARG A 88 5.72 20.97 15.73
CA ARG A 88 4.38 20.89 15.12
C ARG A 88 4.23 21.48 13.68
N GLY A 89 5.27 22.09 13.12
CA GLY A 89 5.15 22.83 11.85
C GLY A 89 6.29 22.54 10.87
N PHE A 90 6.06 22.88 9.60
CA PHE A 90 7.07 22.83 8.54
C PHE A 90 7.17 24.22 7.87
N PRO A 91 8.22 25.03 8.13
CA PRO A 91 9.42 24.71 8.90
C PRO A 91 9.22 24.49 10.41
N TYR A 92 10.13 23.72 11.04
CA TYR A 92 10.04 23.30 12.44
C TYR A 92 10.02 24.46 13.44
N GLN A 93 8.93 24.55 14.21
CA GLN A 93 8.67 25.62 15.18
C GLN A 93 9.35 25.37 16.54
N TRP A 94 10.68 25.25 16.56
CA TRP A 94 11.46 25.10 17.79
C TRP A 94 11.54 26.39 18.63
N PRO A 95 11.37 26.31 19.96
CA PRO A 95 11.26 27.48 20.83
C PRO A 95 12.63 28.11 21.13
N GLY A 96 12.65 29.42 21.37
CA GLY A 96 13.85 30.17 21.79
C GLY A 96 14.03 31.48 21.02
N ALA A 97 14.65 32.47 21.66
CA ALA A 97 14.89 33.79 21.09
C ALA A 97 16.19 33.87 20.27
N THR A 98 17.17 33.00 20.57
CA THR A 98 18.43 32.87 19.81
C THR A 98 18.62 31.45 19.28
N GLY A 99 19.54 31.27 18.33
CA GLY A 99 19.91 29.95 17.82
C GLY A 99 20.39 29.01 18.93
N GLU A 100 21.17 29.53 19.88
CA GLU A 100 21.69 28.76 21.01
C GLU A 100 20.59 28.25 21.94
N GLU A 101 19.60 29.09 22.25
CA GLU A 101 18.45 28.69 23.08
C GLU A 101 17.61 27.62 22.39
N ARG A 102 17.40 27.77 21.08
CA ARG A 102 16.69 26.80 20.24
C ARG A 102 17.42 25.46 20.19
N LEU A 103 18.73 25.49 19.98
CA LEU A 103 19.55 24.29 19.94
C LEU A 103 19.60 23.59 21.31
N ALA A 104 19.60 24.35 22.41
CA ALA A 104 19.54 23.79 23.77
C ALA A 104 18.22 23.07 24.06
N ASP A 105 17.06 23.63 23.67
CA ASP A 105 15.78 22.93 23.77
C ASP A 105 15.79 21.65 22.92
N TYR A 106 16.25 21.74 21.67
CA TYR A 106 16.30 20.59 20.79
C TYR A 106 17.21 19.47 21.32
N ARG A 107 18.38 19.84 21.86
CA ARG A 107 19.31 18.90 22.49
C ARG A 107 18.67 18.16 23.66
N ALA A 108 17.88 18.84 24.50
CA ALA A 108 17.17 18.21 25.61
C ALA A 108 16.11 17.22 25.12
N ARG A 109 15.42 17.53 24.02
CA ARG A 109 14.44 16.64 23.38
C ARG A 109 15.12 15.41 22.77
N VAL A 110 16.23 15.58 22.06
CA VAL A 110 17.01 14.46 21.52
C VAL A 110 17.50 13.53 22.62
N GLU A 111 18.00 14.07 23.74
CA GLU A 111 18.35 13.24 24.90
C GLU A 111 17.15 12.43 25.42
N LYS A 112 15.96 13.06 25.54
CA LYS A 112 14.72 12.35 25.92
C LYS A 112 14.40 11.23 24.93
N GLN A 113 14.43 11.51 23.62
CA GLN A 113 14.11 10.54 22.57
C GLN A 113 15.05 9.33 22.59
N VAL A 114 16.36 9.53 22.74
CA VAL A 114 17.33 8.43 22.86
C VAL A 114 17.03 7.58 24.10
N ARG A 115 16.70 8.21 25.23
CA ARG A 115 16.31 7.49 26.46
C ARG A 115 15.02 6.69 26.29
N GLN A 116 14.04 7.20 25.56
CA GLN A 116 12.82 6.46 25.23
C GLN A 116 13.14 5.22 24.38
N VAL A 117 13.96 5.36 23.33
CA VAL A 117 14.38 4.22 22.49
C VAL A 117 15.12 3.14 23.30
N LEU A 118 15.97 3.53 24.26
CA LEU A 118 16.69 2.58 25.12
C LEU A 118 15.77 1.67 25.95
N THR A 119 14.50 2.04 26.16
CA THR A 119 13.52 1.21 26.88
C THR A 119 13.01 0.02 26.06
N THR A 120 13.21 0.02 24.73
CA THR A 120 12.69 -1.01 23.82
C THR A 120 13.49 -2.32 23.81
N GLY A 121 14.55 -2.41 24.63
CA GLY A 121 15.37 -3.61 24.75
C GLY A 121 16.12 -3.94 23.46
N ALA A 122 15.93 -5.14 22.92
CA ALA A 122 16.62 -5.59 21.71
C ALA A 122 16.15 -4.87 20.44
N LEU A 123 14.90 -4.38 20.43
CA LEU A 123 14.31 -3.72 19.27
C LEU A 123 15.02 -2.42 18.89
N LYS A 124 15.70 -1.75 19.83
CA LYS A 124 16.50 -0.55 19.54
C LYS A 124 17.55 -0.75 18.45
N SER A 125 18.00 -1.99 18.23
CA SER A 125 18.96 -2.31 17.17
C SER A 125 18.42 -2.01 15.76
N HIS A 126 17.10 -1.94 15.60
CA HIS A 126 16.42 -1.55 14.36
C HIS A 126 16.27 -0.03 14.20
N ILE A 127 16.62 0.78 15.21
CA ILE A 127 16.48 2.25 15.13
C ILE A 127 17.73 2.87 14.53
N VAL A 128 17.53 3.77 13.58
CA VAL A 128 18.54 4.66 13.01
C VAL A 128 18.13 6.10 13.31
N TYR A 129 18.94 6.84 14.06
CA TYR A 129 18.62 8.21 14.44
C TYR A 129 18.89 9.17 13.29
N VAL A 130 17.92 10.03 12.94
CA VAL A 130 18.07 11.10 11.93
C VAL A 130 18.02 12.45 12.66
N PRO A 131 19.16 13.02 13.10
CA PRO A 131 19.17 14.18 13.98
C PRO A 131 18.68 15.47 13.33
N PHE A 132 18.72 15.59 12.01
CA PHE A 132 18.26 16.77 11.29
C PHE A 132 17.53 16.32 10.03
N ASN A 133 16.43 16.99 9.69
CA ASN A 133 15.72 16.81 8.43
C ASN A 133 15.74 18.12 7.64
N GLU A 134 16.16 18.05 6.38
CA GLU A 134 16.34 19.16 5.44
C GLU A 134 16.95 20.41 6.12
N PRO A 135 18.17 20.31 6.66
CA PRO A 135 18.76 21.37 7.48
C PRO A 135 18.79 22.72 6.76
N GLU A 136 18.97 22.75 5.44
CA GLU A 136 18.96 23.93 4.57
C GLU A 136 17.58 24.59 4.44
N GLY A 137 16.50 23.80 4.47
CA GLY A 137 15.12 24.30 4.40
C GLY A 137 14.58 24.70 5.77
N ASN A 138 15.17 24.15 6.83
CA ASN A 138 14.66 24.24 8.19
C ASN A 138 15.64 24.92 9.17
N MET A 139 16.21 24.14 10.09
CA MET A 139 16.90 24.65 11.28
C MET A 139 18.20 25.41 10.97
N PHE A 140 18.81 25.19 9.79
CA PHE A 140 20.05 25.84 9.33
C PHE A 140 19.88 26.47 7.94
N GLY A 141 18.69 27.04 7.71
CA GLY A 141 18.33 27.80 6.50
C GLY A 141 18.28 29.31 6.71
N THR A 142 17.41 29.97 5.94
CA THR A 142 17.20 31.44 5.99
C THR A 142 15.82 31.84 6.53
N GLY A 143 15.00 30.86 6.91
CA GLY A 143 13.62 31.04 7.34
C GLY A 143 13.49 31.64 8.75
N GLU A 144 12.24 31.93 9.13
CA GLU A 144 11.90 32.47 10.45
C GLU A 144 12.44 31.62 11.61
N TRP A 145 12.32 30.30 11.45
CA TRP A 145 12.73 29.29 12.42
C TRP A 145 14.14 28.76 12.19
N SER A 146 14.98 29.41 11.39
CA SER A 146 16.38 28.99 11.25
C SER A 146 17.24 29.51 12.42
N TYR A 147 18.34 28.81 12.74
CA TYR A 147 19.23 29.06 13.89
C TYR A 147 19.61 30.54 14.02
N ASP A 148 20.19 31.10 12.95
CA ASP A 148 20.58 32.51 12.84
C ASP A 148 20.19 33.14 11.48
N LYS A 149 19.34 32.45 10.72
CA LYS A 149 18.92 32.81 9.34
C LYS A 149 20.06 32.83 8.32
N THR A 150 21.20 32.19 8.62
CA THR A 150 22.26 31.93 7.67
C THR A 150 22.15 30.49 7.19
N SER A 151 22.03 30.30 5.87
CA SER A 151 22.06 28.96 5.28
C SER A 151 23.41 28.31 5.50
N TRP A 152 23.42 27.03 5.90
CA TRP A 152 24.65 26.27 6.09
C TRP A 152 25.46 26.09 4.79
N HIS A 153 24.83 26.24 3.61
CA HIS A 153 25.55 26.29 2.33
C HIS A 153 26.50 27.49 2.24
N ALA A 154 26.08 28.64 2.78
CA ALA A 154 26.90 29.85 2.81
C ALA A 154 27.90 29.84 3.96
N ASP A 155 27.49 29.35 5.12
CA ASP A 155 28.35 29.22 6.30
C ASP A 155 27.99 27.97 7.14
N PRO A 156 28.76 26.86 6.99
CA PRO A 156 28.40 25.59 7.61
C PRO A 156 28.75 25.50 9.10
N ARG A 157 29.39 26.51 9.69
CA ARG A 157 30.00 26.41 11.03
C ARG A 157 29.00 25.97 12.12
N ASN A 158 27.81 26.57 12.13
CA ASN A 158 26.79 26.26 13.14
C ASN A 158 26.18 24.87 12.93
N TYR A 159 25.90 24.49 11.68
CA TYR A 159 25.38 23.17 11.37
C TYR A 159 26.39 22.07 11.70
N PHE A 160 27.66 22.23 11.32
CA PHE A 160 28.71 21.25 11.59
C PHE A 160 28.99 21.10 13.09
N ALA A 161 28.96 22.20 13.84
CA ALA A 161 29.06 22.17 15.30
C ALA A 161 27.88 21.41 15.93
N ALA A 162 26.66 21.65 15.46
CA ALA A 162 25.46 20.95 15.90
C ALA A 162 25.53 19.45 15.56
N TRP A 163 25.86 19.09 14.31
CA TRP A 163 26.05 17.68 13.90
C TRP A 163 26.99 16.94 14.85
N LYS A 164 28.15 17.53 15.15
CA LYS A 164 29.14 16.94 16.05
C LYS A 164 28.61 16.77 17.48
N ASP A 165 27.92 17.77 18.04
CA ASP A 165 27.35 17.68 19.40
C ASP A 165 26.26 16.60 19.48
N PHE A 166 25.34 16.56 18.51
CA PHE A 166 24.25 15.59 18.50
C PHE A 166 24.76 14.17 18.25
N HIS A 167 25.74 13.99 17.36
CA HIS A 167 26.40 12.69 17.16
C HIS A 167 27.03 12.18 18.47
N HIS A 168 27.80 13.04 19.18
CA HIS A 168 28.40 12.67 20.47
C HIS A 168 27.36 12.45 21.58
N LEU A 169 26.28 13.23 21.61
CA LEU A 169 25.18 13.04 22.57
C LEU A 169 24.56 11.65 22.40
N ILE A 170 24.19 11.29 21.17
CA ILE A 170 23.56 10.01 20.86
C ILE A 170 24.52 8.85 21.16
N LYS A 171 25.75 8.88 20.63
CA LYS A 171 26.76 7.82 20.87
C LYS A 171 27.18 7.74 22.35
N GLY A 172 27.12 8.85 23.08
CA GLY A 172 27.42 8.90 24.52
C GLY A 172 26.35 8.22 25.38
N LEU A 173 25.09 8.25 24.95
CA LEU A 173 23.98 7.56 25.61
C LEU A 173 23.86 6.10 25.14
N ASP A 174 24.10 5.85 23.85
CA ASP A 174 24.12 4.52 23.26
C ASP A 174 25.31 4.37 22.27
N PRO A 175 26.43 3.75 22.70
CA PRO A 175 27.60 3.55 21.86
C PRO A 175 27.37 2.72 20.59
N HIS A 176 26.25 1.97 20.53
CA HIS A 176 25.88 1.13 19.38
C HIS A 176 24.79 1.76 18.50
N ALA A 177 24.31 2.96 18.83
CA ALA A 177 23.32 3.66 18.02
C ALA A 177 23.84 3.87 16.59
N ARG A 178 22.97 3.66 15.60
CA ARG A 178 23.23 4.05 14.20
C ARG A 178 22.67 5.45 13.96
N ILE A 179 23.43 6.32 13.29
CA ILE A 179 23.07 7.71 13.03
C ILE A 179 23.12 7.97 11.54
N ALA A 180 22.06 8.57 11.00
CA ALA A 180 21.92 8.93 9.60
C ALA A 180 21.99 10.45 9.39
N GLY A 181 22.51 10.88 8.23
CA GLY A 181 22.59 12.28 7.83
C GLY A 181 23.43 12.50 6.56
N PRO A 182 23.52 13.74 6.05
CA PRO A 182 23.00 14.99 6.61
C PRO A 182 21.50 15.24 6.37
N ASN A 183 20.83 14.37 5.63
CA ASN A 183 19.39 14.41 5.34
C ASN A 183 18.90 15.67 4.61
N THR A 184 19.61 16.04 3.54
CA THR A 184 19.28 17.21 2.73
C THR A 184 18.16 16.91 1.74
N CYS A 185 17.33 17.90 1.39
CA CYS A 185 16.20 17.77 0.46
C CYS A 185 16.60 17.42 -0.99
N VAL A 186 17.89 17.56 -1.31
CA VAL A 186 18.55 17.05 -2.53
C VAL A 186 20.03 16.80 -2.22
N LEU A 187 20.76 16.12 -3.12
CA LEU A 187 22.22 15.97 -2.98
C LEU A 187 22.99 17.23 -3.43
N TYR A 188 23.25 18.14 -2.48
CA TYR A 188 24.06 19.35 -2.69
C TYR A 188 25.56 19.06 -2.86
N GLU A 189 26.30 19.95 -3.53
CA GLU A 189 27.78 19.85 -3.63
C GLU A 189 28.45 20.01 -2.25
N GLU A 190 27.86 20.84 -1.39
CA GLU A 190 28.31 21.18 -0.05
C GLU A 190 28.35 19.95 0.88
N VAL A 191 27.65 18.86 0.54
CA VAL A 191 27.75 17.57 1.25
C VAL A 191 29.19 17.04 1.26
N ARG A 192 30.00 17.35 0.24
CA ARG A 192 31.45 17.04 0.26
C ARG A 192 32.13 17.65 1.49
N GLY A 193 31.85 18.92 1.77
CA GLY A 193 32.42 19.63 2.93
C GLY A 193 31.94 19.05 4.26
N PHE A 194 30.68 18.59 4.31
CA PHE A 194 30.14 17.86 5.46
C PHE A 194 30.89 16.54 5.70
N LEU A 195 31.13 15.74 4.66
CA LEU A 195 31.86 14.47 4.77
C LEU A 195 33.33 14.68 5.21
N GLU A 196 34.00 15.71 4.68
CA GLU A 196 35.36 16.07 5.09
C GLU A 196 35.41 16.48 6.57
N PHE A 197 34.46 17.32 7.00
CA PHE A 197 34.32 17.70 8.41
C PHE A 197 34.06 16.47 9.29
N ALA A 198 33.11 15.61 8.90
CA ALA A 198 32.68 14.46 9.67
C ALA A 198 33.81 13.41 9.81
N LYS A 199 34.55 13.14 8.73
CA LYS A 199 35.75 12.29 8.76
C LYS A 199 36.82 12.86 9.70
N THR A 200 37.10 14.16 9.62
CA THR A 200 38.14 14.81 10.43
C THR A 200 37.85 14.80 11.93
N HIS A 201 36.56 14.71 12.29
CA HIS A 201 36.11 14.79 13.69
C HIS A 201 35.56 13.48 14.23
N ASP A 202 35.74 12.36 13.52
CA ASP A 202 35.23 11.03 13.91
C ASP A 202 33.70 10.99 14.15
N VAL A 203 32.95 11.71 13.31
CA VAL A 203 31.48 11.81 13.35
C VAL A 203 30.83 11.53 11.99
N LEU A 204 31.41 10.63 11.19
CA LEU A 204 30.75 10.14 9.96
C LEU A 204 29.43 9.47 10.32
N PRO A 205 28.37 9.66 9.51
CA PRO A 205 27.12 8.93 9.71
C PRO A 205 27.33 7.44 9.44
N ASP A 206 26.55 6.60 10.12
CA ASP A 206 26.48 5.17 9.87
C ASP A 206 25.67 4.84 8.60
N VAL A 207 24.79 5.75 8.18
CA VAL A 207 24.03 5.70 6.92
C VAL A 207 23.96 7.12 6.34
N VAL A 208 24.32 7.33 5.07
CA VAL A 208 24.08 8.63 4.42
C VAL A 208 22.66 8.71 3.89
N THR A 209 22.01 9.85 4.14
CA THR A 209 20.66 10.14 3.68
C THR A 209 20.55 11.50 2.99
N TRP A 210 19.69 11.57 1.98
CA TRP A 210 19.20 12.76 1.28
C TRP A 210 17.91 12.40 0.52
N HIS A 211 17.20 13.40 -0.01
CA HIS A 211 15.91 13.20 -0.68
C HIS A 211 16.03 13.29 -2.22
N GLU A 212 15.16 12.57 -2.92
CA GLU A 212 15.07 12.56 -4.40
C GLU A 212 13.61 12.70 -4.83
N LEU A 213 13.10 13.93 -4.76
CA LEU A 213 11.69 14.26 -4.96
C LEU A 213 11.36 14.67 -6.41
N SER A 214 12.31 14.50 -7.32
CA SER A 214 12.18 14.94 -8.71
C SER A 214 11.94 13.75 -9.64
N THR A 215 13.00 13.02 -10.00
CA THR A 215 12.97 12.10 -11.13
C THR A 215 13.76 10.81 -10.87
N PRO A 216 13.36 9.67 -11.45
CA PRO A 216 14.09 8.41 -11.29
C PRO A 216 15.56 8.47 -11.75
N ALA A 217 15.88 9.29 -12.76
CA ALA A 217 17.24 9.42 -13.28
C ALA A 217 18.20 10.10 -12.27
N ALA A 218 17.66 10.93 -11.37
CA ALA A 218 18.43 11.60 -10.34
C ALA A 218 19.05 10.60 -9.37
N ILE A 219 18.35 9.51 -9.02
CA ILE A 219 18.88 8.41 -8.19
C ILE A 219 20.24 7.92 -8.72
N ARG A 220 20.29 7.47 -9.97
CA ARG A 220 21.52 6.93 -10.58
C ARG A 220 22.65 7.96 -10.58
N THR A 221 22.32 9.19 -10.96
CA THR A 221 23.29 10.29 -11.10
C THR A 221 23.87 10.72 -9.75
N ASN A 222 23.01 10.93 -8.77
CA ASN A 222 23.38 11.45 -7.45
C ASN A 222 24.02 10.38 -6.58
N VAL A 223 23.58 9.12 -6.66
CA VAL A 223 24.29 8.02 -5.99
C VAL A 223 25.71 7.89 -6.55
N ALA A 224 25.88 7.90 -7.88
CA ALA A 224 27.21 7.86 -8.47
C ALA A 224 28.09 9.04 -8.01
N LYS A 225 27.54 10.26 -8.03
CA LYS A 225 28.20 11.47 -7.52
C LYS A 225 28.62 11.33 -6.05
N TYR A 226 27.74 10.82 -5.19
CA TYR A 226 28.07 10.57 -3.78
C TYR A 226 29.17 9.51 -3.63
N ARG A 227 29.09 8.40 -4.37
CA ARG A 227 30.14 7.38 -4.38
C ARG A 227 31.48 7.93 -4.87
N ASP A 228 31.49 8.93 -5.74
CA ASP A 228 32.71 9.63 -6.16
C ASP A 228 33.29 10.47 -5.03
N MET A 229 32.44 11.20 -4.29
CA MET A 229 32.86 11.95 -3.09
C MET A 229 33.49 11.03 -2.03
N GLU A 230 32.91 9.86 -1.77
CA GLU A 230 33.49 8.86 -0.85
C GLU A 230 34.91 8.47 -1.27
N ARG A 231 35.11 8.13 -2.56
CA ARG A 231 36.43 7.72 -3.07
C ARG A 231 37.45 8.84 -3.02
N GLU A 232 37.06 10.06 -3.36
CA GLU A 232 37.95 11.23 -3.34
C GLU A 232 38.36 11.63 -1.92
N LEU A 233 37.48 11.43 -0.94
CA LEU A 233 37.74 11.71 0.48
C LEU A 233 38.33 10.51 1.23
N ASP A 234 38.57 9.38 0.56
CA ASP A 234 39.06 8.12 1.15
C ASP A 234 38.15 7.64 2.30
N ILE A 235 36.84 7.63 2.03
CA ILE A 235 35.80 7.10 2.90
C ILE A 235 35.34 5.77 2.28
N GLY A 236 35.30 4.70 3.08
CA GLY A 236 34.74 3.43 2.62
C GLY A 236 33.23 3.57 2.36
N PRO A 237 32.62 2.71 1.53
CA PRO A 237 31.21 2.86 1.15
C PRO A 237 30.30 2.81 2.37
N ILE A 238 29.64 3.92 2.67
CA ILE A 238 28.60 4.02 3.69
C ILE A 238 27.28 3.56 3.06
N PRO A 239 26.42 2.81 3.78
CA PRO A 239 25.06 2.56 3.33
C PRO A 239 24.33 3.85 2.97
N VAL A 240 23.55 3.81 1.89
CA VAL A 240 22.73 4.94 1.45
C VAL A 240 21.27 4.57 1.67
N ASN A 241 20.52 5.48 2.30
CA ASN A 241 19.06 5.45 2.26
C ASN A 241 18.54 6.78 1.70
N ILE A 242 17.84 6.73 0.56
CA ILE A 242 17.08 7.87 0.04
C ILE A 242 15.74 7.89 0.75
N ASN A 243 15.73 8.44 1.95
CA ASN A 243 14.62 8.31 2.89
C ASN A 243 13.41 9.21 2.56
N GLU A 244 13.46 9.93 1.44
CA GLU A 244 12.29 10.46 0.75
C GLU A 244 12.52 10.42 -0.76
N TYR A 245 11.74 9.64 -1.49
CA TYR A 245 11.73 9.65 -2.96
C TYR A 245 10.33 9.69 -3.54
N ALA A 246 10.27 10.09 -4.82
CA ALA A 246 9.02 10.24 -5.59
C ALA A 246 8.11 11.38 -5.08
N HIS A 247 7.05 11.63 -5.84
CA HIS A 247 6.14 12.76 -5.65
C HIS A 247 4.69 12.36 -5.96
N ASN A 248 3.71 13.22 -5.67
CA ASN A 248 2.27 12.96 -5.89
C ASN A 248 1.92 12.38 -7.27
N TYR A 249 2.59 12.80 -8.34
CA TYR A 249 2.34 12.25 -9.68
C TYR A 249 2.77 10.78 -9.82
N HIS A 250 3.77 10.36 -9.06
CA HIS A 250 4.35 9.02 -9.14
C HIS A 250 3.65 8.04 -8.18
N LEU A 251 3.43 8.47 -6.94
CA LEU A 251 2.84 7.63 -5.89
C LEU A 251 1.45 7.12 -6.29
N SER A 252 1.15 5.91 -5.86
CA SER A 252 0.05 5.02 -6.28
C SER A 252 0.12 4.46 -7.70
N VAL A 253 0.94 4.99 -8.62
CA VAL A 253 0.88 4.64 -10.06
C VAL A 253 1.95 3.61 -10.44
N PRO A 254 1.58 2.34 -10.74
CA PRO A 254 2.56 1.29 -10.99
C PRO A 254 3.56 1.60 -12.12
N GLY A 255 3.07 2.13 -13.25
CA GLY A 255 3.91 2.48 -14.40
C GLY A 255 4.90 3.62 -14.11
N GLN A 256 4.61 4.49 -13.15
CA GLN A 256 5.55 5.54 -12.74
C GLN A 256 6.56 5.00 -11.73
N MET A 257 6.11 4.22 -10.76
CA MET A 257 6.96 3.69 -9.69
C MET A 257 7.97 2.66 -10.15
N ILE A 258 7.69 1.86 -11.18
CA ILE A 258 8.67 0.89 -11.71
C ILE A 258 9.98 1.55 -12.20
N GLN A 259 9.90 2.80 -12.66
CA GLN A 259 11.08 3.55 -13.09
C GLN A 259 11.96 3.90 -11.88
N TRP A 260 11.35 4.30 -10.76
CA TRP A 260 12.06 4.53 -9.49
C TRP A 260 12.66 3.23 -8.95
N ILE A 261 11.87 2.16 -8.89
CA ILE A 261 12.32 0.83 -8.46
C ILE A 261 13.54 0.38 -9.27
N SER A 262 13.53 0.54 -10.60
CA SER A 262 14.66 0.17 -11.45
C SER A 262 15.95 0.93 -11.08
N ALA A 263 15.83 2.25 -10.85
CA ALA A 263 16.98 3.10 -10.53
C ALA A 263 17.58 2.78 -9.15
N ILE A 264 16.72 2.51 -8.17
CA ILE A 264 17.10 2.16 -6.80
C ILE A 264 17.76 0.77 -6.76
N GLU A 265 17.16 -0.22 -7.41
CA GLU A 265 17.68 -1.60 -7.42
C GLU A 265 18.98 -1.71 -8.23
N GLU A 266 19.18 -0.92 -9.29
CA GLU A 266 20.46 -0.83 -9.98
C GLU A 266 21.55 -0.19 -9.09
N SER A 267 21.16 0.78 -8.27
CA SER A 267 22.07 1.50 -7.36
C SER A 267 22.41 0.73 -6.09
N LYS A 268 21.66 -0.35 -5.77
CA LYS A 268 21.83 -1.19 -4.57
C LYS A 268 21.78 -0.39 -3.27
N ILE A 269 20.78 0.49 -3.18
CA ILE A 269 20.51 1.35 -2.01
C ILE A 269 19.11 1.08 -1.45
N ASP A 270 18.90 1.49 -0.19
CA ASP A 270 17.58 1.55 0.42
C ASP A 270 16.94 2.92 0.13
N ALA A 271 15.60 2.99 0.12
CA ALA A 271 14.87 4.23 -0.15
C ALA A 271 13.45 4.16 0.42
N ASP A 272 12.96 5.28 0.96
CA ASP A 272 11.63 5.42 1.53
C ASP A 272 10.76 6.35 0.69
N MET A 273 9.57 5.89 0.28
CA MET A 273 8.63 6.72 -0.46
C MET A 273 8.23 7.95 0.37
N ALA A 274 8.23 9.13 -0.26
CA ALA A 274 8.00 10.40 0.40
C ALA A 274 6.55 10.57 0.90
N TYR A 275 6.39 11.29 2.02
CA TYR A 275 5.11 11.48 2.69
C TYR A 275 4.43 12.80 2.28
N TRP A 276 3.59 12.72 1.25
CA TRP A 276 2.83 13.89 0.77
C TRP A 276 1.39 13.97 1.31
N ASN A 277 0.87 12.86 1.84
CA ASN A 277 -0.56 12.61 1.99
C ASN A 277 -0.94 12.23 3.42
N ILE A 278 -1.49 11.04 3.67
CA ILE A 278 -1.94 10.59 4.99
C ILE A 278 -1.04 9.49 5.55
N ASP A 279 -0.85 9.48 6.86
CA ASP A 279 -0.07 8.47 7.56
C ASP A 279 -0.84 7.15 7.64
N GLY A 280 -0.10 6.04 7.74
CA GLY A 280 -0.70 4.71 7.89
C GLY A 280 -1.29 4.07 6.63
N ASN A 281 -1.01 4.61 5.43
CA ASN A 281 -1.48 4.03 4.16
C ASN A 281 -0.36 3.58 3.20
N LEU A 282 0.88 3.41 3.69
CA LEU A 282 2.06 3.05 2.88
C LEU A 282 2.27 3.93 1.64
N ASN A 283 2.18 5.25 1.80
CA ASN A 283 2.34 6.25 0.72
C ASN A 283 1.41 5.97 -0.47
N ASP A 284 0.11 5.85 -0.18
CA ASP A 284 -0.94 5.54 -1.15
C ASP A 284 -0.77 4.17 -1.81
N SER A 285 -0.38 3.16 -1.02
CA SER A 285 -0.40 1.74 -1.44
C SER A 285 -1.54 0.96 -0.79
N ALA A 286 -1.84 1.28 0.47
CA ALA A 286 -2.89 0.63 1.24
C ALA A 286 -4.21 1.41 1.14
N VAL A 287 -5.29 0.65 1.05
CA VAL A 287 -6.67 1.12 1.01
C VAL A 287 -7.39 0.52 2.21
N GLU A 288 -8.12 1.35 2.95
CA GLU A 288 -8.67 0.96 4.26
C GLU A 288 -7.56 0.41 5.19
N ALA A 289 -7.82 -0.64 5.96
CA ALA A 289 -6.80 -1.27 6.80
C ALA A 289 -6.07 -2.43 6.10
N ASN A 290 -6.75 -3.19 5.23
CA ASN A 290 -6.26 -4.49 4.76
C ASN A 290 -6.26 -4.67 3.24
N LYS A 291 -6.65 -3.64 2.45
CA LYS A 291 -6.67 -3.73 0.99
C LYS A 291 -5.41 -3.07 0.40
N GLY A 292 -4.95 -3.57 -0.75
CA GLY A 292 -3.87 -2.98 -1.53
C GLY A 292 -4.39 -2.47 -2.86
N ASN A 293 -3.80 -1.39 -3.39
CA ASN A 293 -4.05 -0.92 -4.76
C ASN A 293 -2.98 -1.44 -5.74
N GLY A 294 -2.96 -0.91 -6.96
CA GLY A 294 -1.95 -1.27 -7.96
C GLY A 294 -0.49 -1.10 -7.49
N GLN A 295 -0.16 -0.03 -6.75
CA GLN A 295 1.19 0.18 -6.23
C GLN A 295 1.58 -0.89 -5.20
N TRP A 296 0.64 -1.30 -4.33
CA TRP A 296 0.90 -2.40 -3.41
C TRP A 296 1.27 -3.69 -4.15
N TRP A 297 0.54 -4.04 -5.21
CA TRP A 297 0.84 -5.21 -6.03
C TRP A 297 2.16 -5.10 -6.79
N LEU A 298 2.56 -3.88 -7.20
CA LEU A 298 3.88 -3.63 -7.78
C LEU A 298 4.99 -3.98 -6.78
N PHE A 299 4.91 -3.44 -5.56
CA PHE A 299 5.93 -3.70 -4.53
C PHE A 299 5.89 -5.15 -4.01
N HIS A 300 4.71 -5.77 -3.92
CA HIS A 300 4.57 -7.20 -3.66
C HIS A 300 5.33 -8.04 -4.70
N THR A 301 5.15 -7.70 -5.99
CA THR A 301 5.82 -8.41 -7.10
C THR A 301 7.34 -8.17 -7.08
N TYR A 302 7.76 -6.95 -6.80
CA TYR A 302 9.17 -6.60 -6.66
C TYR A 302 9.83 -7.33 -5.48
N GLY A 303 9.23 -7.31 -4.29
CA GLY A 303 9.75 -7.96 -3.09
C GLY A 303 9.84 -9.49 -3.20
N ARG A 304 9.08 -10.09 -4.11
CA ARG A 304 9.13 -11.53 -4.44
C ARG A 304 10.24 -11.94 -5.40
N MET A 305 10.96 -10.98 -5.99
CA MET A 305 12.09 -11.30 -6.84
C MET A 305 13.21 -11.95 -6.00
N THR A 306 13.69 -13.10 -6.47
CA THR A 306 14.76 -13.86 -5.81
C THR A 306 15.93 -14.10 -6.77
N GLY A 307 17.04 -14.62 -6.25
CA GLY A 307 18.25 -14.88 -7.02
C GLY A 307 19.12 -13.64 -7.18
N ARG A 308 19.56 -13.37 -8.40
CA ARG A 308 20.51 -12.30 -8.72
C ARG A 308 19.92 -11.38 -9.77
N THR A 309 20.13 -10.07 -9.63
CA THR A 309 19.71 -9.13 -10.66
C THR A 309 20.54 -9.32 -11.91
N VAL A 310 19.92 -9.08 -13.06
CA VAL A 310 20.58 -9.14 -14.36
C VAL A 310 20.49 -7.79 -15.06
N HIS A 311 21.29 -7.60 -16.09
CA HIS A 311 21.34 -6.34 -16.81
C HIS A 311 20.09 -6.16 -17.69
N VAL A 312 19.44 -5.00 -17.57
CA VAL A 312 18.28 -4.58 -18.37
C VAL A 312 18.68 -3.36 -19.21
N ARG A 313 18.39 -3.39 -20.50
CA ARG A 313 18.58 -2.28 -21.44
C ARG A 313 17.24 -1.71 -21.83
N ALA A 314 16.88 -0.57 -21.23
CA ALA A 314 15.75 0.24 -21.62
C ALA A 314 15.95 0.84 -23.03
N PRO A 315 14.87 1.05 -23.81
CA PRO A 315 14.94 1.73 -25.12
C PRO A 315 15.50 3.16 -24.99
N HIS A 316 15.22 3.81 -23.86
CA HIS A 316 15.71 5.14 -23.53
C HIS A 316 16.38 5.14 -22.14
N PRO A 317 17.65 4.71 -22.04
CA PRO A 317 18.36 4.69 -20.77
C PRO A 317 18.44 6.08 -20.14
N ASN A 318 18.20 6.16 -18.82
CA ASN A 318 18.18 7.41 -18.06
C ASN A 318 17.14 8.46 -18.52
N ALA A 319 16.23 8.10 -19.43
CA ALA A 319 15.11 8.95 -19.82
C ALA A 319 13.91 8.64 -18.94
N GLN A 320 13.30 9.68 -18.40
CA GLN A 320 12.12 9.57 -17.54
C GLN A 320 10.88 9.36 -18.39
N TYR A 321 9.86 8.73 -17.80
CA TYR A 321 8.54 8.53 -18.42
C TYR A 321 8.62 7.73 -19.72
N THR A 322 9.51 6.73 -19.71
CA THR A 322 9.73 5.77 -20.80
C THR A 322 9.68 4.35 -20.24
N LEU A 323 9.69 3.36 -21.12
CA LEU A 323 9.74 1.96 -20.71
C LEU A 323 11.02 1.68 -19.90
N GLN A 324 10.85 1.33 -18.63
CA GLN A 324 11.92 0.91 -17.73
C GLN A 324 11.57 -0.44 -17.10
N GLY A 325 12.55 -1.10 -16.50
CA GLY A 325 12.30 -2.34 -15.79
C GLY A 325 13.49 -2.87 -15.02
N VAL A 326 13.23 -3.90 -14.22
CA VAL A 326 14.19 -4.65 -13.42
C VAL A 326 13.96 -6.13 -13.63
N ALA A 327 15.04 -6.92 -13.61
CA ALA A 327 14.94 -8.36 -13.79
C ALA A 327 15.88 -9.14 -12.87
N THR A 328 15.47 -10.34 -12.48
CA THR A 328 16.31 -11.31 -11.76
C THR A 328 16.32 -12.66 -12.46
N LEU A 329 17.40 -13.41 -12.25
CA LEU A 329 17.52 -14.82 -12.55
C LEU A 329 17.75 -15.60 -11.24
N ASP A 330 16.78 -16.41 -10.87
CA ASP A 330 16.90 -17.39 -9.80
C ASP A 330 17.22 -18.76 -10.43
N ARG A 331 18.47 -19.18 -10.29
CA ARG A 331 18.94 -20.46 -10.84
C ARG A 331 18.41 -21.66 -10.05
N ASP A 332 18.14 -21.50 -8.77
CA ASP A 332 17.66 -22.59 -7.90
C ASP A 332 16.17 -22.86 -8.15
N LYS A 333 15.36 -21.80 -8.28
CA LYS A 333 13.97 -21.91 -8.73
C LYS A 333 13.86 -22.14 -10.24
N ARG A 334 14.94 -21.95 -11.00
CA ARG A 334 14.95 -21.93 -12.48
C ARG A 334 13.91 -20.96 -13.03
N GLN A 335 13.87 -19.73 -12.50
CA GLN A 335 12.95 -18.69 -12.92
C GLN A 335 13.69 -17.41 -13.27
N ALA A 336 13.31 -16.78 -14.38
CA ALA A 336 13.65 -15.39 -14.63
C ALA A 336 12.38 -14.55 -14.43
N ARG A 337 12.49 -13.44 -13.69
CA ARG A 337 11.38 -12.50 -13.48
C ARG A 337 11.79 -11.14 -14.01
N ALA A 338 10.91 -10.50 -14.77
CA ALA A 338 11.08 -9.14 -15.23
C ALA A 338 9.84 -8.32 -14.86
N LEU A 339 10.06 -7.19 -14.21
CA LEU A 339 9.03 -6.22 -13.85
C LEU A 339 9.31 -4.93 -14.65
N PHE A 340 8.33 -4.43 -15.39
CA PHE A 340 8.54 -3.30 -16.31
C PHE A 340 7.28 -2.45 -16.50
N GLY A 341 7.44 -1.25 -17.03
CA GLY A 341 6.35 -0.32 -17.34
C GLY A 341 6.86 1.11 -17.57
N GLY A 342 5.94 2.07 -17.59
CA GLY A 342 6.24 3.50 -17.72
C GLY A 342 6.01 4.12 -19.10
N SER A 343 5.76 3.32 -20.12
CA SER A 343 5.26 3.77 -21.42
C SER A 343 4.05 2.94 -21.86
N GLY A 344 3.22 3.53 -22.74
CA GLY A 344 2.09 2.85 -23.35
C GLY A 344 2.35 2.48 -24.82
N GLY A 345 1.48 1.64 -25.40
CA GLY A 345 1.57 1.21 -26.80
C GLY A 345 2.24 -0.14 -26.99
N ALA A 346 2.97 -0.30 -28.10
CA ALA A 346 3.60 -1.57 -28.47
C ALA A 346 5.07 -1.62 -28.07
N ALA A 347 5.51 -2.77 -27.54
CA ALA A 347 6.90 -3.02 -27.15
C ALA A 347 7.28 -4.48 -27.38
N ASP A 348 8.53 -4.71 -27.75
CA ASP A 348 9.16 -6.03 -27.79
C ASP A 348 9.95 -6.26 -26.50
N LEU A 349 9.58 -7.30 -25.75
CA LEU A 349 10.35 -7.77 -24.62
C LEU A 349 11.29 -8.89 -25.08
N VAL A 350 12.60 -8.64 -25.01
CA VAL A 350 13.63 -9.56 -25.52
C VAL A 350 14.47 -10.08 -24.37
N PHE A 351 14.39 -11.37 -24.09
CA PHE A 351 15.35 -12.04 -23.22
C PHE A 351 16.49 -12.57 -24.07
N GLU A 352 17.72 -12.15 -23.77
CA GLU A 352 18.95 -12.62 -24.42
C GLU A 352 19.77 -13.49 -23.47
N ASN A 353 20.67 -14.29 -24.06
CA ASN A 353 21.56 -15.21 -23.35
C ASN A 353 20.79 -16.14 -22.40
N VAL A 354 19.61 -16.61 -22.83
CA VAL A 354 18.74 -17.52 -22.08
C VAL A 354 19.48 -18.85 -21.85
N PRO A 355 19.80 -19.23 -20.59
CA PRO A 355 20.61 -20.41 -20.33
C PRO A 355 19.84 -21.71 -20.61
N ALA A 356 20.24 -22.43 -21.65
CA ALA A 356 19.58 -23.67 -22.08
C ALA A 356 19.64 -24.78 -21.03
N GLU A 357 20.67 -24.79 -20.19
CA GLU A 357 20.82 -25.71 -19.07
C GLU A 357 19.82 -25.44 -17.92
N ILE A 358 19.29 -24.22 -17.83
CA ILE A 358 18.28 -23.84 -16.84
C ILE A 358 16.89 -24.05 -17.41
N PHE A 359 16.63 -23.55 -18.62
CA PHE A 359 15.28 -23.46 -19.18
C PHE A 359 14.96 -24.53 -20.22
N GLY A 360 15.96 -25.14 -20.86
CA GLY A 360 15.76 -26.02 -22.01
C GLY A 360 15.55 -25.25 -23.32
N GLY A 361 14.95 -25.92 -24.32
CA GLY A 361 14.68 -25.34 -25.64
C GLY A 361 13.33 -24.62 -25.74
N THR A 362 12.53 -24.62 -24.68
CA THR A 362 11.20 -24.00 -24.63
C THR A 362 10.97 -23.46 -23.22
N VAL A 363 10.46 -22.23 -23.14
CA VAL A 363 10.10 -21.59 -21.87
C VAL A 363 8.58 -21.43 -21.77
N HIS A 364 8.09 -21.69 -20.56
CA HIS A 364 6.76 -21.27 -20.14
C HIS A 364 6.85 -19.80 -19.70
N ALA A 365 6.12 -18.93 -20.39
CA ALA A 365 6.09 -17.49 -20.16
C ALA A 365 4.72 -17.06 -19.63
N ARG A 366 4.70 -16.50 -18.41
CA ARG A 366 3.51 -15.93 -17.76
C ARG A 366 3.59 -14.41 -17.78
N LEU A 367 2.58 -13.73 -18.33
CA LEU A 367 2.47 -12.26 -18.34
C LEU A 367 1.31 -11.81 -17.44
N HIS A 368 1.62 -10.99 -16.45
CA HIS A 368 0.66 -10.28 -15.63
C HIS A 368 0.68 -8.78 -15.89
N GLU A 369 -0.48 -8.15 -15.79
CA GLU A 369 -0.62 -6.69 -15.68
C GLU A 369 -1.02 -6.30 -14.26
N ILE A 370 -0.41 -5.22 -13.78
CA ILE A 370 -0.70 -4.55 -12.52
C ILE A 370 -1.32 -3.18 -12.85
N PRO A 371 -2.65 -3.07 -12.91
CA PRO A 371 -3.32 -1.85 -13.31
C PRO A 371 -3.30 -0.77 -12.22
N TRP A 372 -3.37 0.49 -12.63
CA TRP A 372 -3.62 1.59 -11.72
C TRP A 372 -5.12 1.72 -11.40
N THR A 373 -5.45 1.65 -10.11
CA THR A 373 -6.82 1.67 -9.59
C THR A 373 -7.16 2.94 -8.78
N GLY A 374 -6.26 3.94 -8.76
CA GLY A 374 -6.36 5.12 -7.91
C GLY A 374 -5.65 4.99 -6.57
N GLN A 375 -5.40 6.11 -5.90
CA GLN A 375 -4.70 6.17 -4.60
C GLN A 375 -5.45 5.40 -3.52
N VAL A 376 -6.78 5.54 -3.46
CA VAL A 376 -7.66 4.90 -2.47
C VAL A 376 -8.63 3.90 -3.11
N GLY A 377 -8.31 3.41 -4.31
CA GLY A 377 -9.07 2.38 -5.03
C GLY A 377 -8.42 1.01 -4.88
N ALA A 378 -9.11 0.08 -4.23
CA ALA A 378 -8.60 -1.26 -4.00
C ALA A 378 -8.43 -2.03 -5.31
N SER A 379 -7.34 -2.78 -5.43
CA SER A 379 -7.07 -3.62 -6.60
C SER A 379 -7.18 -5.09 -6.23
N ALA A 380 -7.85 -5.85 -7.09
CA ALA A 380 -7.74 -7.30 -7.07
C ALA A 380 -6.31 -7.74 -7.44
N GLN A 381 -6.04 -9.05 -7.44
CA GLN A 381 -4.73 -9.54 -7.85
C GLN A 381 -4.37 -9.16 -9.31
N PRO A 382 -3.07 -9.12 -9.68
CA PRO A 382 -2.62 -8.85 -11.03
C PRO A 382 -3.34 -9.70 -12.09
N LEU A 383 -3.68 -9.07 -13.20
CA LEU A 383 -4.44 -9.68 -14.28
C LEU A 383 -3.52 -10.59 -15.10
N ARG A 384 -3.82 -11.88 -15.19
CA ARG A 384 -3.13 -12.75 -16.15
C ARG A 384 -3.61 -12.43 -17.55
N ILE A 385 -2.71 -11.85 -18.35
CA ILE A 385 -3.00 -11.44 -19.73
C ILE A 385 -2.63 -12.55 -20.72
N LYS A 386 -1.46 -13.17 -20.51
CA LYS A 386 -0.99 -14.26 -21.38
C LYS A 386 -0.36 -15.38 -20.56
N ASP A 387 -0.53 -16.59 -21.07
CA ASP A 387 0.20 -17.76 -20.64
C ASP A 387 0.60 -18.58 -21.86
N LEU A 388 1.90 -18.71 -22.12
CA LEU A 388 2.43 -19.15 -23.41
C LEU A 388 3.61 -20.10 -23.26
N GLU A 389 3.81 -20.95 -24.27
CA GLU A 389 5.06 -21.66 -24.52
C GLU A 389 5.81 -20.96 -25.65
N LEU A 390 7.07 -20.55 -25.39
CA LEU A 390 7.90 -19.84 -26.36
C LEU A 390 9.20 -20.61 -26.62
N PRO A 391 9.65 -20.75 -27.89
CA PRO A 391 10.91 -21.40 -28.19
C PRO A 391 12.09 -20.55 -27.75
N VAL A 392 13.15 -21.19 -27.27
CA VAL A 392 14.46 -20.55 -27.07
C VAL A 392 15.26 -20.70 -28.36
N GLY A 393 15.29 -19.65 -29.18
CA GLY A 393 16.00 -19.64 -30.46
C GLY A 393 17.30 -18.85 -30.36
N GLU A 394 18.45 -19.46 -30.65
CA GLU A 394 19.77 -18.80 -30.60
C GLU A 394 20.04 -18.12 -29.23
N GLY A 395 19.55 -18.71 -28.14
CA GLY A 395 19.66 -18.14 -26.78
C GLY A 395 18.75 -16.94 -26.53
N ARG A 396 17.70 -16.75 -27.33
CA ARG A 396 16.76 -15.62 -27.24
C ARG A 396 15.32 -16.09 -27.09
N VAL A 397 14.53 -15.30 -26.36
CA VAL A 397 13.07 -15.39 -26.28
C VAL A 397 12.50 -14.00 -26.56
N LEU A 398 11.58 -13.92 -27.52
CA LEU A 398 10.90 -12.68 -27.90
C LEU A 398 9.43 -12.77 -27.51
N LEU A 399 8.95 -11.77 -26.77
CA LEU A 399 7.54 -11.59 -26.43
C LEU A 399 7.06 -10.24 -26.97
N PRO A 400 6.33 -10.22 -28.10
CA PRO A 400 5.72 -9.00 -28.61
C PRO A 400 4.50 -8.61 -27.76
N LEU A 401 4.46 -7.35 -27.35
CA LEU A 401 3.41 -6.74 -26.56
C LEU A 401 2.75 -5.61 -27.36
N ALA A 402 1.45 -5.49 -27.16
CA ALA A 402 0.62 -4.44 -27.74
C ALA A 402 -0.25 -3.87 -26.62
N ASP A 403 -0.70 -2.63 -26.82
CA ASP A 403 -1.68 -1.96 -25.95
C ASP A 403 -1.24 -1.89 -24.47
N LEU A 404 0.06 -1.67 -24.23
CA LEU A 404 0.54 -1.31 -22.90
C LEU A 404 -0.11 0.01 -22.46
N ASP A 405 -0.53 0.05 -21.22
CA ASP A 405 -0.93 1.27 -20.51
C ASP A 405 0.27 1.85 -19.74
N ALA A 406 0.51 3.16 -19.89
CA ALA A 406 1.59 3.89 -19.24
C ALA A 406 1.42 4.03 -17.71
N MET A 407 0.20 3.85 -17.20
CA MET A 407 -0.10 3.85 -15.77
C MET A 407 0.03 2.46 -15.15
N SER A 408 -0.01 1.39 -15.96
CA SER A 408 0.18 0.00 -15.51
C SER A 408 1.66 -0.39 -15.45
N ALA A 409 1.95 -1.40 -14.63
CA ALA A 409 3.19 -2.16 -14.69
C ALA A 409 2.90 -3.60 -15.09
N TYR A 410 3.92 -4.35 -15.48
CA TYR A 410 3.80 -5.70 -16.03
C TYR A 410 4.87 -6.60 -15.47
N GLU A 411 4.50 -7.84 -15.15
CA GLU A 411 5.43 -8.89 -14.75
C GLU A 411 5.47 -9.97 -15.84
N VAL A 412 6.68 -10.37 -16.25
CA VAL A 412 6.91 -11.60 -17.01
C VAL A 412 7.75 -12.56 -16.19
N ILE A 413 7.24 -13.79 -16.05
CA ILE A 413 7.96 -14.90 -15.43
C ILE A 413 8.28 -15.92 -16.52
N LEU A 414 9.57 -16.22 -16.71
CA LEU A 414 10.02 -17.36 -17.50
C LEU A 414 10.38 -18.53 -16.59
N SER A 415 9.90 -19.71 -16.95
CA SER A 415 10.23 -21.00 -16.33
C SER A 415 10.46 -22.06 -17.43
N PRO A 416 11.09 -23.20 -17.11
CA PRO A 416 11.11 -24.36 -18.00
C PRO A 416 9.70 -24.70 -18.49
N GLY A 417 9.56 -24.95 -19.80
CA GLY A 417 8.28 -25.25 -20.44
C GLY A 417 8.25 -26.61 -21.16
N GLY A 418 7.13 -26.91 -21.81
CA GLY A 418 6.96 -28.04 -22.73
C GLY A 418 6.10 -29.21 -22.22
N ASP A 419 5.74 -29.21 -20.93
CA ASP A 419 4.99 -30.31 -20.29
C ASP A 419 3.72 -29.83 -19.53
N GLY A 420 3.44 -28.53 -19.51
CA GLY A 420 2.40 -27.88 -18.70
C GLY A 420 1.09 -27.57 -19.43
N VAL A 421 0.01 -27.35 -18.66
CA VAL A 421 -1.27 -26.82 -19.17
C VAL A 421 -1.29 -25.31 -19.02
N LEU A 422 -1.52 -24.60 -20.13
CA LEU A 422 -1.64 -23.14 -20.13
C LEU A 422 -2.94 -22.69 -19.44
N ALA A 423 -2.83 -21.69 -18.59
CA ALA A 423 -3.94 -21.05 -17.91
C ALA A 423 -4.57 -19.97 -18.82
N PRO A 424 -5.91 -19.90 -18.91
CA PRO A 424 -6.57 -18.86 -19.68
C PRO A 424 -6.37 -17.48 -19.02
N PRO A 425 -6.55 -16.37 -19.76
CA PRO A 425 -6.57 -15.03 -19.18
C PRO A 425 -7.57 -14.91 -18.02
N SER A 426 -7.29 -14.02 -17.07
CA SER A 426 -8.20 -13.75 -15.93
C SER A 426 -9.45 -12.98 -16.34
N ILE A 427 -9.43 -12.33 -17.50
CA ILE A 427 -10.54 -11.54 -18.05
C ILE A 427 -10.66 -11.82 -19.55
N GLY A 428 -11.88 -11.88 -20.08
CA GLY A 428 -12.09 -12.04 -21.53
C GLY A 428 -12.09 -10.71 -22.29
N TRP A 429 -12.63 -9.65 -21.70
CA TRP A 429 -12.67 -8.31 -22.28
C TRP A 429 -12.70 -7.22 -21.22
N ARG A 430 -11.98 -6.12 -21.46
CA ARG A 430 -12.07 -4.88 -20.69
C ARG A 430 -11.88 -3.65 -21.58
N ARG A 431 -12.42 -2.51 -21.18
CA ARG A 431 -12.12 -1.21 -21.78
C ARG A 431 -12.38 -0.05 -20.80
N SER A 432 -11.53 0.96 -20.87
CA SER A 432 -11.64 2.21 -20.12
C SER A 432 -12.19 3.33 -21.00
N TYR A 433 -13.01 4.21 -20.41
CA TYR A 433 -13.57 5.39 -21.07
C TYR A 433 -13.40 6.59 -20.16
N HIS A 434 -12.61 7.57 -20.60
CA HIS A 434 -12.26 8.70 -19.74
C HIS A 434 -13.33 9.80 -19.78
N ALA A 435 -13.56 10.43 -18.64
CA ALA A 435 -14.62 11.43 -18.46
C ALA A 435 -14.35 12.70 -19.26
N GLU A 436 -13.09 13.10 -19.48
CA GLU A 436 -12.74 14.27 -20.29
C GLU A 436 -13.15 14.16 -21.76
N ASN A 437 -13.47 12.94 -22.22
CA ASN A 437 -13.98 12.65 -23.56
C ASN A 437 -15.49 12.38 -23.58
N ALA A 438 -16.14 12.32 -22.41
CA ALA A 438 -17.58 12.11 -22.29
C ALA A 438 -18.36 13.37 -22.71
N THR A 439 -19.62 13.17 -23.12
CA THR A 439 -20.50 14.28 -23.45
C THR A 439 -21.18 14.80 -22.19
N CYS A 440 -20.90 16.05 -21.81
CA CYS A 440 -21.56 16.72 -20.70
C CYS A 440 -22.78 17.53 -21.18
N THR A 441 -23.93 17.31 -20.55
CA THR A 441 -25.14 18.14 -20.72
C THR A 441 -25.57 18.73 -19.39
N GLY A 442 -26.31 19.84 -19.42
CA GLY A 442 -26.59 20.65 -18.22
C GLY A 442 -25.53 21.74 -17.99
N GLU A 443 -25.79 22.63 -17.04
CA GLU A 443 -24.90 23.74 -16.69
C GLU A 443 -24.03 23.42 -15.46
N GLY A 444 -22.98 24.20 -15.23
CA GLY A 444 -22.18 24.11 -14.00
C GLY A 444 -21.14 22.98 -13.92
N HIS A 445 -20.91 22.25 -15.02
CA HIS A 445 -19.79 21.31 -15.11
C HIS A 445 -18.45 22.03 -15.24
N SER A 446 -17.38 21.38 -14.78
CA SER A 446 -16.01 21.83 -14.99
C SER A 446 -15.17 20.71 -15.59
N ARG A 447 -14.27 21.08 -16.51
CA ARG A 447 -13.21 20.20 -16.99
C ARG A 447 -11.93 20.64 -16.28
N ASN A 448 -11.55 19.91 -15.25
CA ASN A 448 -10.44 20.29 -14.36
C ASN A 448 -9.14 19.64 -14.84
N GLY A 449 -8.03 20.35 -14.65
CA GLY A 449 -6.69 19.95 -15.10
C GLY A 449 -6.00 21.04 -15.96
N PRO A 450 -4.85 20.74 -16.57
CA PRO A 450 -4.18 19.45 -16.54
C PRO A 450 -3.73 19.08 -15.11
N GLU A 451 -3.92 17.82 -14.73
CA GLU A 451 -3.44 17.28 -13.47
C GLU A 451 -1.96 16.84 -13.59
N GLY A 452 -1.48 15.98 -12.69
CA GLY A 452 -0.08 15.56 -12.60
C GLY A 452 0.53 15.14 -13.93
N SER A 453 1.76 15.58 -14.15
CA SER A 453 2.51 15.31 -15.37
C SER A 453 4.01 15.25 -15.09
N PRO A 454 4.83 14.76 -16.03
CA PRO A 454 6.29 14.86 -15.98
C PRO A 454 6.86 16.24 -15.64
N SER A 455 6.16 17.31 -16.03
CA SER A 455 6.56 18.70 -15.79
C SER A 455 5.91 19.33 -14.56
N ASP A 456 4.99 18.62 -13.90
CA ASP A 456 4.22 19.08 -12.75
C ASP A 456 3.96 17.90 -11.82
N VAL A 457 5.04 17.40 -11.22
CA VAL A 457 5.05 16.20 -10.36
C VAL A 457 4.37 16.43 -9.01
N ASP A 458 4.11 17.70 -8.68
CA ASP A 458 3.44 18.16 -7.45
C ASP A 458 1.95 17.83 -7.43
N ARG A 459 1.34 17.67 -8.60
CA ARG A 459 -0.07 17.27 -8.73
C ARG A 459 -0.23 15.76 -8.81
N PHE A 460 -1.45 15.29 -8.55
CA PHE A 460 -1.79 13.87 -8.59
C PHE A 460 -1.96 13.36 -10.03
N ALA A 461 -1.59 12.12 -10.27
CA ALA A 461 -1.93 11.43 -11.50
C ALA A 461 -3.44 11.32 -11.69
N THR A 462 -3.89 11.44 -12.94
CA THR A 462 -5.28 11.33 -13.40
C THR A 462 -5.24 10.69 -14.77
N SER A 463 -6.20 9.82 -15.11
CA SER A 463 -6.18 9.18 -16.43
C SER A 463 -6.30 10.23 -17.54
N GLY A 464 -5.53 10.04 -18.62
CA GLY A 464 -5.31 11.13 -19.57
C GLY A 464 -4.56 12.28 -18.89
N THR A 465 -5.24 13.39 -18.62
CA THR A 465 -4.72 14.51 -17.79
C THR A 465 -5.84 15.41 -17.23
N TYR A 466 -7.12 15.09 -17.47
CA TYR A 466 -8.25 15.95 -17.13
C TYR A 466 -9.39 15.11 -16.56
N GLN A 467 -10.23 15.74 -15.75
CA GLN A 467 -11.39 15.11 -15.14
C GLN A 467 -12.63 16.00 -15.26
N VAL A 468 -13.82 15.43 -15.05
CA VAL A 468 -15.10 16.15 -15.09
C VAL A 468 -15.66 16.32 -13.69
N GLY A 469 -15.88 17.57 -13.30
CA GLY A 469 -16.57 17.94 -12.06
C GLY A 469 -17.94 18.55 -12.30
N GLY A 470 -18.71 18.67 -11.21
CA GLY A 470 -20.02 19.33 -11.21
C GLY A 470 -21.21 18.40 -11.02
N LEU A 471 -20.98 17.13 -10.66
CA LEU A 471 -22.02 16.25 -10.11
C LEU A 471 -22.28 16.70 -8.67
N ARG A 472 -23.07 17.76 -8.52
CA ARG A 472 -23.22 18.50 -7.25
C ARG A 472 -24.66 18.83 -6.92
N THR A 473 -24.91 19.11 -5.64
CA THR A 473 -26.21 19.60 -5.15
C THR A 473 -26.70 20.79 -5.98
N GLY A 474 -27.91 20.67 -6.53
CA GLY A 474 -28.55 21.71 -7.33
C GLY A 474 -28.09 21.79 -8.80
N SER A 475 -27.16 20.92 -9.21
CA SER A 475 -26.74 20.79 -10.61
C SER A 475 -27.74 19.96 -11.42
N ASP A 476 -27.74 20.17 -12.73
CA ASP A 476 -28.39 19.29 -13.70
C ASP A 476 -27.45 18.57 -14.64
N LEU A 477 -26.17 18.54 -14.29
CA LEU A 477 -25.14 17.84 -15.05
C LEU A 477 -25.51 16.37 -15.27
N ALA A 478 -25.38 15.95 -16.52
CA ALA A 478 -25.31 14.56 -16.93
C ALA A 478 -24.06 14.33 -17.81
N VAL A 479 -23.23 13.37 -17.41
CA VAL A 479 -22.00 12.95 -18.07
C VAL A 479 -22.28 11.63 -18.80
N ALA A 480 -22.34 11.69 -20.13
CA ALA A 480 -22.70 10.56 -20.99
C ALA A 480 -21.47 9.96 -21.66
N PHE A 481 -21.14 8.72 -21.29
CA PHE A 481 -20.09 7.91 -21.88
C PHE A 481 -20.65 7.09 -23.04
N CYS A 482 -20.11 7.30 -24.24
CA CYS A 482 -20.40 6.44 -25.39
C CYS A 482 -19.51 5.20 -25.30
N VAL A 483 -20.12 4.04 -25.05
CA VAL A 483 -19.40 2.77 -24.90
C VAL A 483 -19.78 1.80 -26.00
N GLU A 484 -18.87 0.91 -26.35
CA GLU A 484 -19.11 -0.17 -27.31
C GLU A 484 -18.61 -1.49 -26.72
N VAL A 485 -19.49 -2.48 -26.67
CA VAL A 485 -19.22 -3.79 -26.05
C VAL A 485 -19.36 -4.93 -27.07
N PRO A 486 -18.53 -5.99 -26.95
CA PRO A 486 -18.38 -6.98 -28.02
C PRO A 486 -19.52 -8.00 -28.12
N GLN A 487 -20.29 -8.21 -27.05
CA GLN A 487 -21.35 -9.21 -26.99
C GLN A 487 -22.38 -8.87 -25.91
N ASP A 488 -23.51 -9.56 -25.94
CA ASP A 488 -24.51 -9.47 -24.87
C ASP A 488 -23.96 -10.03 -23.55
N GLY A 489 -24.28 -9.40 -22.42
CA GLY A 489 -24.01 -9.95 -21.10
C GLY A 489 -23.99 -8.92 -19.98
N THR A 490 -23.65 -9.41 -18.78
CA THR A 490 -23.39 -8.57 -17.61
C THR A 490 -21.96 -8.02 -17.67
N TYR A 491 -21.82 -6.74 -17.40
CA TYR A 491 -20.53 -6.06 -17.28
C TYR A 491 -20.37 -5.53 -15.86
N ASP A 492 -19.22 -5.81 -15.25
CA ASP A 492 -18.78 -5.13 -14.04
C ASP A 492 -18.32 -3.71 -14.46
N LEU A 493 -18.95 -2.68 -13.89
CA LEU A 493 -18.69 -1.26 -14.16
C LEU A 493 -18.04 -0.64 -12.93
N SER A 494 -16.84 -0.09 -13.10
CA SER A 494 -16.15 0.68 -12.08
C SER A 494 -16.15 2.16 -12.45
N VAL A 495 -16.55 3.03 -11.51
CA VAL A 495 -16.53 4.49 -11.69
C VAL A 495 -15.41 5.07 -10.84
N LEU A 496 -14.30 5.47 -11.46
CA LEU A 496 -13.21 6.15 -10.77
C LEU A 496 -13.58 7.62 -10.53
N ALA A 497 -13.63 8.00 -9.27
CA ALA A 497 -14.21 9.27 -8.84
C ALA A 497 -13.63 9.75 -7.49
N ASN A 498 -14.02 10.96 -7.10
CA ASN A 498 -13.71 11.53 -5.80
C ASN A 498 -14.84 12.47 -5.33
N SER A 499 -15.23 12.30 -4.07
CA SER A 499 -15.97 13.27 -3.25
C SER A 499 -15.01 13.82 -2.19
N HIS A 500 -14.44 15.01 -2.41
CA HIS A 500 -13.44 15.55 -1.48
C HIS A 500 -14.05 15.78 -0.08
N ASN A 501 -13.52 15.10 0.93
CA ASN A 501 -14.14 14.98 2.26
C ASN A 501 -14.33 16.32 2.98
N LEU A 502 -13.47 17.31 2.73
CA LEU A 502 -13.56 18.65 3.32
C LEU A 502 -14.33 19.66 2.48
N HIS A 503 -14.81 19.30 1.29
CA HIS A 503 -15.62 20.20 0.47
C HIS A 503 -16.94 20.54 1.17
N GLU A 504 -17.35 21.82 1.15
CA GLU A 504 -18.50 22.31 1.94
C GLU A 504 -19.79 21.51 1.70
N LEU A 505 -20.08 21.16 0.44
CA LEU A 505 -21.28 20.38 0.09
C LEU A 505 -21.20 18.91 0.51
N VAL A 506 -20.01 18.37 0.73
CA VAL A 506 -19.74 16.98 1.11
C VAL A 506 -19.81 16.81 2.64
N ARG A 507 -19.47 17.85 3.42
CA ARG A 507 -19.34 17.80 4.89
C ARG A 507 -20.57 17.34 5.67
N GLU A 508 -21.77 17.44 5.10
CA GLU A 508 -23.00 17.01 5.78
C GLU A 508 -23.27 15.52 5.54
N GLN A 509 -23.25 15.07 4.28
CA GLN A 509 -23.59 13.70 3.92
C GLN A 509 -22.40 12.74 3.92
N GLY A 510 -21.20 13.22 3.62
CA GLY A 510 -20.07 12.40 3.22
C GLY A 510 -20.20 11.96 1.76
N PRO A 511 -20.12 10.66 1.43
CA PRO A 511 -20.11 10.18 0.05
C PRO A 511 -21.23 10.80 -0.81
N THR A 512 -20.85 11.38 -1.95
CA THR A 512 -21.80 12.04 -2.86
C THR A 512 -22.59 11.00 -3.64
N ASN A 513 -23.92 11.05 -3.58
CA ASN A 513 -24.77 10.19 -4.40
C ASN A 513 -24.92 10.74 -5.82
N VAL A 514 -24.81 9.87 -6.82
CA VAL A 514 -25.03 10.17 -8.25
C VAL A 514 -25.87 9.08 -8.89
N PHE A 515 -26.45 9.34 -10.06
CA PHE A 515 -27.39 8.39 -10.68
C PHE A 515 -26.89 7.91 -12.03
N LEU A 516 -26.79 6.59 -12.17
CA LEU A 516 -26.42 5.88 -13.39
C LEU A 516 -27.68 5.47 -14.18
N ARG A 517 -27.64 5.64 -15.50
CA ARG A 517 -28.59 5.03 -16.44
C ARG A 517 -27.89 4.39 -17.63
N VAL A 518 -28.49 3.32 -18.15
CA VAL A 518 -28.08 2.63 -19.38
C VAL A 518 -29.09 2.97 -20.46
N ASP A 519 -28.65 3.65 -21.53
CA ASP A 519 -29.52 4.09 -22.65
C ASP A 519 -30.79 4.85 -22.20
N GLY A 520 -30.68 5.58 -21.07
CA GLY A 520 -31.80 6.32 -20.47
C GLY A 520 -32.76 5.47 -19.62
N ALA A 521 -32.51 4.17 -19.45
CA ALA A 521 -33.26 3.25 -18.62
C ALA A 521 -32.47 2.78 -17.38
N ASP A 522 -33.08 1.91 -16.58
CA ASP A 522 -32.48 1.17 -15.45
C ASP A 522 -31.70 2.04 -14.45
N PRO A 523 -32.38 3.00 -13.78
CA PRO A 523 -31.70 3.92 -12.89
C PRO A 523 -31.10 3.19 -11.68
N GLN A 524 -29.85 3.52 -11.36
CA GLN A 524 -29.16 3.08 -10.14
C GLN A 524 -28.59 4.30 -9.41
N GLU A 525 -28.71 4.33 -8.09
CA GLU A 525 -28.00 5.30 -7.26
C GLU A 525 -26.63 4.73 -6.86
N LEU A 526 -25.56 5.48 -7.14
CA LEU A 526 -24.20 5.16 -6.75
C LEU A 526 -23.73 6.17 -5.70
N ARG A 527 -22.90 5.72 -4.76
CA ARG A 527 -22.21 6.60 -3.81
C ARG A 527 -20.76 6.69 -4.21
N LEU A 528 -20.30 7.86 -4.61
CA LEU A 528 -18.93 8.07 -5.06
C LEU A 528 -17.98 8.11 -3.85
N PRO A 529 -16.77 7.55 -3.98
CA PRO A 529 -15.84 7.38 -2.87
C PRO A 529 -15.34 8.73 -2.36
N LEU A 530 -14.96 8.77 -1.08
CA LEU A 530 -14.35 9.96 -0.48
C LEU A 530 -12.83 9.97 -0.72
N GLY A 531 -12.26 11.16 -0.89
CA GLY A 531 -10.82 11.39 -0.95
C GLY A 531 -10.38 12.48 0.03
N TYR A 532 -9.17 12.34 0.57
CA TYR A 532 -8.59 13.25 1.57
C TYR A 532 -8.03 14.56 0.98
N LYS A 533 -7.98 14.67 -0.36
CA LYS A 533 -7.58 15.86 -1.12
C LYS A 533 -8.49 16.00 -2.36
N PRO A 534 -8.51 17.18 -3.02
CA PRO A 534 -9.39 17.42 -4.17
C PRO A 534 -9.21 16.46 -5.35
N VAL A 535 -8.00 15.95 -5.57
CA VAL A 535 -7.68 15.03 -6.68
C VAL A 535 -7.02 13.77 -6.09
N VAL A 536 -7.84 12.87 -5.57
CA VAL A 536 -7.44 11.57 -5.01
C VAL A 536 -8.49 10.57 -5.47
N TRP A 537 -8.07 9.53 -6.17
CA TRP A 537 -9.00 8.65 -6.87
C TRP A 537 -9.28 7.38 -6.07
N GLY A 538 -10.57 7.07 -5.90
CA GLY A 538 -11.06 5.74 -5.57
C GLY A 538 -12.04 5.28 -6.64
N HIS A 539 -12.74 4.18 -6.40
CA HIS A 539 -13.82 3.76 -7.28
C HIS A 539 -15.04 3.23 -6.53
N THR A 540 -16.18 3.29 -7.20
CA THR A 540 -17.41 2.59 -6.80
C THR A 540 -17.81 1.66 -7.93
N ASP A 541 -18.12 0.43 -7.57
CA ASP A 541 -18.41 -0.63 -8.54
C ASP A 541 -19.90 -1.00 -8.54
N THR A 542 -20.42 -1.31 -9.72
CA THR A 542 -21.77 -1.87 -9.92
C THR A 542 -21.78 -2.83 -11.11
N ARG A 543 -22.96 -3.34 -11.47
CA ARG A 543 -23.18 -4.16 -12.66
C ARG A 543 -24.22 -3.53 -13.57
N VAL A 544 -24.01 -3.70 -14.87
CA VAL A 544 -24.93 -3.30 -15.93
C VAL A 544 -25.12 -4.44 -16.92
N GLU A 545 -26.32 -4.55 -17.47
CA GLU A 545 -26.63 -5.48 -18.56
C GLU A 545 -26.53 -4.72 -19.88
N LEU A 546 -25.73 -5.23 -20.83
CA LEU A 546 -25.52 -4.59 -22.13
C LEU A 546 -25.70 -5.61 -23.26
N THR A 547 -26.14 -5.13 -24.41
CA THR A 547 -26.18 -5.92 -25.65
C THR A 547 -24.94 -5.65 -26.50
N ALA A 548 -24.65 -6.51 -27.47
CA ALA A 548 -23.55 -6.28 -28.40
C ALA A 548 -23.75 -4.96 -29.16
N GLY A 549 -22.73 -4.10 -29.15
CA GLY A 549 -22.72 -2.83 -29.88
C GLY A 549 -22.64 -1.60 -28.98
N ALA A 550 -23.17 -0.48 -29.50
CA ALA A 550 -23.03 0.83 -28.88
C ALA A 550 -24.12 1.10 -27.83
N HIS A 551 -23.70 1.67 -26.71
CA HIS A 551 -24.54 2.06 -25.59
C HIS A 551 -24.13 3.43 -25.04
N THR A 552 -25.03 4.07 -24.30
CA THR A 552 -24.73 5.29 -23.52
C THR A 552 -24.90 5.03 -22.04
N LEU A 553 -23.80 5.11 -21.29
CA LEU A 553 -23.83 5.09 -19.82
C LEU A 553 -23.80 6.53 -19.31
N THR A 554 -24.82 6.94 -18.56
CA THR A 554 -24.94 8.33 -18.09
C THR A 554 -24.85 8.39 -16.57
N LEU A 555 -23.91 9.17 -16.06
CA LEU A 555 -23.84 9.56 -14.64
C LEU A 555 -24.42 10.96 -14.49
N SER A 556 -25.35 11.17 -13.57
CA SER A 556 -26.10 12.43 -13.46
C SER A 556 -26.28 12.91 -12.03
N ALA A 557 -26.42 14.24 -11.89
CA ALA A 557 -26.67 14.90 -10.61
C ALA A 557 -28.15 14.84 -10.17
N ARG A 558 -29.05 14.41 -11.07
CA ARG A 558 -30.47 14.23 -10.79
C ARG A 558 -31.05 13.11 -11.64
N ASP A 559 -31.96 12.37 -11.05
CA ASP A 559 -32.73 11.31 -11.69
C ASP A 559 -34.22 11.50 -11.40
N PRO A 560 -35.10 11.39 -12.40
CA PRO A 560 -36.53 11.58 -12.21
C PRO A 560 -37.17 10.57 -11.25
N ASP A 561 -36.59 9.38 -11.10
CA ASP A 561 -37.12 8.28 -10.30
C ASP A 561 -36.42 8.19 -8.93
N LEU A 562 -35.11 8.48 -8.87
CA LEU A 562 -34.29 8.29 -7.66
C LEU A 562 -33.98 9.58 -6.88
N GLY A 563 -34.10 10.76 -7.49
CA GLY A 563 -33.98 12.04 -6.79
C GLY A 563 -32.81 12.91 -7.24
N ALA A 564 -32.11 13.54 -6.31
CA ALA A 564 -31.05 14.50 -6.60
C ALA A 564 -29.80 14.27 -5.75
N THR A 565 -28.65 14.63 -6.31
CA THR A 565 -27.35 14.57 -5.65
C THR A 565 -27.33 15.47 -4.43
N LYS A 566 -26.74 14.95 -3.36
CA LYS A 566 -26.29 15.70 -2.18
C LYS A 566 -24.79 15.51 -2.06
N GLY A 567 -24.04 16.59 -2.27
CA GLY A 567 -22.58 16.58 -2.27
C GLY A 567 -21.99 17.32 -3.46
N ASP A 568 -20.71 17.05 -3.71
CA ASP A 568 -19.98 17.41 -4.92
C ASP A 568 -19.04 16.25 -5.25
N ALA A 569 -18.92 15.92 -6.53
CA ALA A 569 -18.01 14.90 -7.00
C ALA A 569 -17.41 15.23 -8.36
N ILE A 570 -16.24 14.64 -8.57
CA ILE A 570 -15.48 14.63 -9.81
C ILE A 570 -15.31 13.19 -10.31
N ILE A 571 -15.27 12.99 -11.62
CA ILE A 571 -15.11 11.69 -12.30
C ILE A 571 -13.85 11.73 -13.17
N ASP A 572 -13.00 10.73 -13.01
CA ASP A 572 -11.82 10.50 -13.86
C ASP A 572 -12.21 9.65 -15.07
N ARG A 573 -12.69 8.43 -14.84
CA ARG A 573 -13.06 7.49 -15.90
C ARG A 573 -14.08 6.45 -15.44
N ILE A 574 -14.60 5.69 -16.40
CA ILE A 574 -15.26 4.42 -16.14
C ILE A 574 -14.49 3.25 -16.77
N ASP A 575 -14.46 2.13 -16.08
CA ASP A 575 -13.88 0.86 -16.57
C ASP A 575 -15.01 -0.18 -16.70
N LEU A 576 -15.08 -0.84 -17.85
CA LEU A 576 -16.01 -1.95 -18.10
C LEU A 576 -15.24 -3.27 -18.26
N VAL A 577 -15.67 -4.30 -17.55
CA VAL A 577 -15.15 -5.67 -17.66
C VAL A 577 -16.30 -6.62 -17.94
N LEU A 578 -16.18 -7.44 -18.98
CA LEU A 578 -17.18 -8.47 -19.28
C LEU A 578 -17.15 -9.57 -18.22
N ARG A 579 -18.29 -9.81 -17.56
CA ARG A 579 -18.41 -10.82 -16.51
C ARG A 579 -18.67 -12.22 -17.08
N ASP A 580 -17.65 -12.78 -17.73
CA ASP A 580 -17.71 -14.10 -18.35
C ASP A 580 -17.15 -15.24 -17.45
N ALA A 581 -16.94 -16.41 -18.05
CA ALA A 581 -16.37 -17.57 -17.36
C ALA A 581 -14.93 -17.35 -16.87
N HIS A 582 -14.20 -16.36 -17.39
CA HIS A 582 -12.86 -16.02 -16.92
C HIS A 582 -12.94 -15.24 -15.59
N VAL A 583 -13.80 -14.21 -15.54
CA VAL A 583 -13.99 -13.37 -14.34
C VAL A 583 -14.62 -14.13 -13.18
N THR A 584 -15.50 -15.08 -13.49
CA THR A 584 -16.23 -15.87 -12.49
C THR A 584 -15.52 -17.16 -12.07
N ALA A 585 -14.41 -17.52 -12.74
CA ALA A 585 -13.60 -18.65 -12.34
C ALA A 585 -12.92 -18.40 -10.99
N PRO A 586 -12.63 -19.47 -10.22
CA PRO A 586 -11.78 -19.34 -9.04
C PRO A 586 -10.44 -18.69 -9.36
N ALA A 587 -10.00 -17.78 -8.49
CA ALA A 587 -8.66 -17.21 -8.52
C ALA A 587 -7.63 -18.34 -8.41
N LEU A 588 -6.64 -18.34 -9.32
CA LEU A 588 -5.60 -19.35 -9.39
C LEU A 588 -4.26 -18.80 -8.90
N TYR A 589 -3.61 -19.53 -8.00
CA TYR A 589 -2.25 -19.24 -7.54
C TYR A 589 -1.38 -20.48 -7.68
N GLU A 590 -0.52 -20.53 -8.69
CA GLU A 590 0.40 -21.65 -8.90
C GLU A 590 1.47 -21.71 -7.80
N ALA A 591 1.67 -22.90 -7.22
CA ALA A 591 2.61 -23.10 -6.12
C ALA A 591 4.05 -22.76 -6.53
N VAL A 592 4.41 -22.98 -7.80
CA VAL A 592 5.74 -22.65 -8.34
C VAL A 592 6.11 -21.17 -8.18
N TYR A 593 5.13 -20.28 -8.01
CA TYR A 593 5.33 -18.85 -7.84
C TYR A 593 5.13 -18.39 -6.39
N ALA A 594 4.72 -19.27 -5.47
CA ALA A 594 4.54 -18.96 -4.06
C ALA A 594 5.85 -18.57 -3.36
N ASP A 595 5.73 -17.98 -2.18
CA ASP A 595 6.87 -17.73 -1.31
C ASP A 595 7.26 -19.02 -0.60
N LEU A 596 8.48 -19.48 -0.85
CA LEU A 596 8.95 -20.78 -0.39
C LEU A 596 9.88 -20.61 0.80
N GLY A 597 9.60 -21.35 1.88
CA GLY A 597 10.38 -21.35 3.11
C GLY A 597 10.83 -22.75 3.52
N ALA A 598 11.75 -22.78 4.49
CA ALA A 598 12.15 -24.00 5.22
C ALA A 598 12.51 -25.21 4.33
N GLY A 599 13.22 -24.97 3.22
CA GLY A 599 13.74 -26.01 2.34
C GLY A 599 12.75 -26.52 1.28
N ALA A 600 11.58 -25.89 1.13
CA ALA A 600 10.69 -26.07 -0.01
C ALA A 600 11.41 -25.82 -1.35
N ARG A 601 11.07 -26.60 -2.40
CA ARG A 601 11.75 -26.52 -3.71
C ARG A 601 10.78 -26.65 -4.87
N VAL A 602 10.99 -25.84 -5.90
CA VAL A 602 10.26 -25.96 -7.18
C VAL A 602 10.75 -27.20 -7.94
N THR A 603 9.83 -27.89 -8.62
CA THR A 603 10.12 -28.97 -9.56
C THR A 603 9.31 -28.80 -10.85
N TYR A 604 9.97 -29.03 -11.98
CA TYR A 604 9.37 -28.95 -13.32
C TYR A 604 9.21 -30.34 -13.97
N GLU A 605 9.62 -31.40 -13.27
CA GLU A 605 9.66 -32.77 -13.82
C GLU A 605 8.43 -33.61 -13.42
N HIS A 606 7.57 -33.08 -12.54
CA HIS A 606 6.46 -33.84 -12.00
C HIS A 606 5.32 -33.94 -13.02
N ARG A 607 5.12 -35.13 -13.58
CA ARG A 607 4.00 -35.41 -14.49
C ARG A 607 2.66 -35.10 -13.81
N GLY A 608 1.76 -34.44 -14.56
CA GLY A 608 0.42 -34.11 -14.11
C GLY A 608 0.26 -32.76 -13.42
N ALA A 609 1.34 -31.99 -13.26
CA ALA A 609 1.26 -30.60 -12.82
C ALA A 609 0.45 -29.75 -13.81
N ARG A 610 -0.29 -28.76 -13.30
CA ARG A 610 -0.99 -27.76 -14.11
C ARG A 610 -0.19 -26.46 -14.07
N GLY A 611 -0.07 -25.78 -15.20
CA GLY A 611 0.93 -24.71 -15.34
C GLY A 611 2.35 -25.30 -15.49
N PRO A 612 3.41 -24.54 -15.16
CA PRO A 612 4.80 -24.91 -15.50
C PRO A 612 5.38 -26.02 -14.62
N GLY A 613 4.85 -26.28 -13.43
CA GLY A 613 5.43 -27.25 -12.50
C GLY A 613 4.73 -27.30 -11.14
N ALA A 614 5.40 -27.83 -10.13
CA ALA A 614 4.89 -28.00 -8.77
C ALA A 614 5.96 -27.67 -7.72
N VAL A 615 5.60 -27.71 -6.43
CA VAL A 615 6.50 -27.48 -5.30
C VAL A 615 6.56 -28.70 -4.39
N LEU A 616 7.77 -29.15 -4.08
CA LEU A 616 8.06 -30.16 -3.06
C LEU A 616 8.20 -29.48 -1.69
N LEU A 617 7.32 -29.83 -0.76
CA LEU A 617 7.36 -29.39 0.63
C LEU A 617 7.90 -30.52 1.52
N PRO A 618 9.13 -30.40 2.07
CA PRO A 618 9.58 -31.30 3.13
C PRO A 618 8.79 -31.06 4.42
N PRO A 619 8.94 -31.89 5.47
CA PRO A 619 8.37 -31.60 6.77
C PRO A 619 8.86 -30.25 7.30
N GLY A 620 7.93 -29.36 7.63
CA GLY A 620 8.19 -27.97 8.03
C GLY A 620 8.42 -27.00 6.86
N GLY A 621 8.57 -27.48 5.62
CA GLY A 621 8.68 -26.64 4.43
C GLY A 621 7.36 -25.92 4.14
N THR A 622 7.44 -24.65 3.74
CA THR A 622 6.25 -23.80 3.56
C THR A 622 6.13 -23.28 2.13
N ALA A 623 4.88 -23.11 1.68
CA ALA A 623 4.49 -22.30 0.53
C ALA A 623 3.41 -21.31 0.95
N THR A 624 3.72 -20.01 0.88
CA THR A 624 2.80 -18.92 1.23
C THR A 624 2.22 -18.27 -0.02
N PHE A 625 0.90 -18.12 -0.04
CA PHE A 625 0.12 -17.47 -1.09
C PHE A 625 -0.49 -16.17 -0.56
N TRP A 626 -0.35 -15.10 -1.33
CA TRP A 626 -0.96 -13.81 -1.04
C TRP A 626 -2.26 -13.67 -1.83
N VAL A 627 -3.37 -13.80 -1.11
CA VAL A 627 -4.72 -13.93 -1.68
C VAL A 627 -5.48 -12.62 -1.49
N HIS A 628 -6.19 -12.22 -2.55
CA HIS A 628 -7.14 -11.11 -2.49
C HIS A 628 -8.56 -11.63 -2.26
N ALA A 629 -9.29 -11.03 -1.33
CA ALA A 629 -10.74 -11.17 -1.20
C ALA A 629 -11.40 -9.79 -1.37
N ALA A 630 -12.48 -9.70 -2.15
CA ALA A 630 -13.15 -8.42 -2.41
C ALA A 630 -13.83 -7.83 -1.15
N ALA A 631 -14.28 -8.70 -0.24
CA ALA A 631 -14.94 -8.34 1.01
C ALA A 631 -14.68 -9.42 2.06
N ASP A 632 -14.92 -9.09 3.33
CA ASP A 632 -14.90 -10.03 4.45
C ASP A 632 -15.96 -11.13 4.27
N GLY A 633 -15.57 -12.40 4.43
CA GLY A 633 -16.52 -13.50 4.40
C GLY A 633 -15.93 -14.84 4.02
N GLU A 634 -16.80 -15.82 3.81
CA GLU A 634 -16.39 -17.16 3.36
C GLU A 634 -15.88 -17.13 1.91
N ALA A 635 -14.69 -17.68 1.72
CA ALA A 635 -14.19 -18.16 0.45
C ALA A 635 -14.09 -19.69 0.46
N PHE A 636 -14.29 -20.31 -0.70
CA PHE A 636 -14.09 -21.74 -0.86
C PHE A 636 -12.70 -22.00 -1.44
N VAL A 637 -11.82 -22.61 -0.65
CA VAL A 637 -10.41 -22.77 -1.01
C VAL A 637 -10.09 -24.24 -1.28
N THR A 638 -9.53 -24.53 -2.45
CA THR A 638 -9.00 -25.86 -2.78
C THR A 638 -7.48 -25.82 -2.89
N VAL A 639 -6.84 -26.86 -2.35
CA VAL A 639 -5.38 -27.05 -2.40
C VAL A 639 -5.10 -28.25 -3.27
N ASP A 640 -4.72 -28.00 -4.52
CA ASP A 640 -4.44 -29.07 -5.47
C ASP A 640 -3.05 -29.65 -5.17
N GLN A 641 -3.02 -30.94 -4.83
CA GLN A 641 -1.80 -31.67 -4.51
C GLN A 641 -1.59 -32.89 -5.42
N LEU A 642 -0.32 -33.17 -5.74
CA LEU A 642 0.10 -34.34 -6.50
C LEU A 642 0.55 -35.43 -5.51
N GLY A 643 0.04 -36.65 -5.67
CA GLY A 643 0.37 -37.79 -4.79
C GLY A 643 -0.50 -37.85 -3.54
N LEU A 644 0.02 -38.39 -2.42
CA LEU A 644 -0.71 -38.60 -1.14
C LEU A 644 -0.05 -37.87 0.05
N GLY A 645 0.70 -36.81 -0.22
CA GLY A 645 1.32 -36.03 0.86
C GLY A 645 0.27 -35.33 1.72
N GLU A 646 0.65 -35.11 2.98
CA GLU A 646 -0.11 -34.39 3.99
C GLU A 646 0.56 -33.05 4.31
N GLY A 647 -0.27 -32.07 4.69
CA GLY A 647 0.14 -30.74 5.11
C GLY A 647 -0.88 -30.09 6.04
N LEU A 648 -0.49 -28.93 6.56
CA LEU A 648 -1.29 -28.06 7.41
C LEU A 648 -1.54 -26.75 6.67
N LEU A 649 -2.74 -26.19 6.83
CA LEU A 649 -3.12 -24.89 6.32
C LEU A 649 -3.19 -23.86 7.45
N THR A 650 -2.67 -22.67 7.18
CA THR A 650 -2.73 -21.50 8.05
C THR A 650 -3.25 -20.31 7.24
N VAL A 651 -4.14 -19.51 7.82
CA VAL A 651 -4.66 -18.27 7.22
C VAL A 651 -4.39 -17.12 8.19
N ASN A 652 -3.71 -16.08 7.74
CA ASN A 652 -3.38 -14.89 8.55
C ASN A 652 -2.70 -15.26 9.88
N GLY A 653 -1.79 -16.23 9.83
CA GLY A 653 -1.09 -16.77 11.00
C GLY A 653 -1.93 -17.69 11.91
N VAL A 654 -3.20 -17.96 11.58
CA VAL A 654 -4.08 -18.85 12.35
C VAL A 654 -4.18 -20.23 11.68
N GLU A 655 -3.85 -21.28 12.44
CA GLU A 655 -4.01 -22.66 11.98
C GLU A 655 -5.49 -23.01 11.78
N VAL A 656 -5.84 -23.50 10.59
CA VAL A 656 -7.22 -23.89 10.25
C VAL A 656 -7.41 -25.41 10.21
N GLY A 657 -6.33 -26.17 10.00
CA GLY A 657 -6.35 -27.64 10.04
C GLY A 657 -5.53 -28.29 8.92
N GLY A 658 -5.70 -29.60 8.75
CA GLY A 658 -5.05 -30.36 7.67
C GLY A 658 -5.62 -30.04 6.30
N LEU A 659 -4.88 -30.38 5.24
CA LEU A 659 -5.36 -30.21 3.87
C LEU A 659 -6.57 -31.14 3.58
N ASP A 660 -7.61 -30.57 2.97
CA ASP A 660 -8.76 -31.30 2.43
C ASP A 660 -8.78 -31.17 0.89
N ARG A 661 -8.92 -32.30 0.20
CA ARG A 661 -9.00 -32.35 -1.26
C ARG A 661 -10.36 -31.93 -1.79
N ASP A 662 -11.39 -32.05 -0.97
CA ASP A 662 -12.76 -31.66 -1.34
C ASP A 662 -13.00 -30.16 -1.15
N GLY A 663 -11.99 -29.42 -0.66
CA GLY A 663 -12.02 -27.98 -0.44
C GLY A 663 -12.47 -27.57 0.96
N ILE A 664 -11.94 -26.44 1.43
CA ILE A 664 -12.12 -25.93 2.79
C ILE A 664 -12.81 -24.58 2.72
N PRO A 665 -13.97 -24.38 3.39
CA PRO A 665 -14.54 -23.06 3.56
C PRO A 665 -13.67 -22.28 4.56
N LEU A 666 -13.18 -21.11 4.17
CA LEU A 666 -12.31 -20.29 5.00
C LEU A 666 -12.86 -18.87 5.06
N PHE A 667 -12.84 -18.26 6.23
CA PHE A 667 -13.06 -16.83 6.32
C PHE A 667 -11.81 -16.10 5.82
N LEU A 668 -11.96 -15.26 4.80
CA LEU A 668 -10.93 -14.32 4.35
C LEU A 668 -11.36 -12.91 4.72
N ALA A 669 -10.43 -12.12 5.25
CA ALA A 669 -10.65 -10.71 5.50
C ALA A 669 -10.69 -9.96 4.15
N GLY A 670 -11.47 -8.88 4.06
CA GLY A 670 -11.49 -8.03 2.87
C GLY A 670 -10.08 -7.50 2.56
N GLY A 671 -9.61 -7.69 1.33
CA GLY A 671 -8.25 -7.34 0.90
C GLY A 671 -7.27 -8.51 0.97
N ILE A 672 -6.09 -8.26 1.55
CA ILE A 672 -4.93 -9.14 1.49
C ILE A 672 -4.96 -10.18 2.62
N ASN A 673 -4.79 -11.45 2.25
CA ASN A 673 -4.71 -12.58 3.16
C ASN A 673 -3.44 -13.38 2.87
N ASN A 674 -2.72 -13.80 3.91
CA ASN A 674 -1.66 -14.79 3.76
C ASN A 674 -2.26 -16.20 3.98
N VAL A 675 -2.05 -17.09 3.02
CA VAL A 675 -2.51 -18.48 3.08
C VAL A 675 -1.30 -19.38 2.92
N THR A 676 -0.92 -20.08 3.99
CA THR A 676 0.33 -20.84 4.05
C THR A 676 0.05 -22.33 4.14
N VAL A 677 0.62 -23.09 3.22
CA VAL A 677 0.65 -24.56 3.26
C VAL A 677 1.99 -25.01 3.85
N THR A 678 1.95 -25.76 4.94
CA THR A 678 3.14 -26.34 5.58
C THR A 678 3.16 -27.86 5.38
N GLY A 679 4.23 -28.41 4.84
CA GLY A 679 4.40 -29.85 4.72
C GLY A 679 4.52 -30.52 6.07
N THR A 680 3.73 -31.55 6.33
CA THR A 680 3.84 -32.38 7.55
C THR A 680 4.41 -33.77 7.24
N SER A 681 4.45 -34.13 5.95
CA SER A 681 4.99 -35.39 5.44
C SER A 681 6.19 -35.13 4.50
N GLY A 682 7.02 -36.15 4.27
CA GLY A 682 8.17 -36.05 3.36
C GLY A 682 7.83 -36.13 1.86
N ARG A 683 6.56 -36.03 1.47
CA ARG A 683 6.09 -36.28 0.10
C ARG A 683 5.01 -35.31 -0.36
N LEU A 684 4.80 -34.17 0.31
CA LEU A 684 3.82 -33.19 -0.16
C LEU A 684 4.33 -32.50 -1.43
N VAL A 685 3.61 -32.72 -2.53
CA VAL A 685 3.84 -32.04 -3.80
C VAL A 685 2.63 -31.15 -4.07
N LEU A 686 2.83 -29.86 -4.02
CA LEU A 686 1.80 -28.85 -4.17
C LEU A 686 1.76 -28.32 -5.60
N ASP A 687 0.59 -28.31 -6.22
CA ASP A 687 0.38 -27.82 -7.59
C ASP A 687 -0.05 -26.35 -7.56
N ARG A 688 -1.18 -26.07 -6.90
CA ARG A 688 -1.77 -24.71 -6.82
C ARG A 688 -2.78 -24.57 -5.70
N LEU A 689 -3.05 -23.31 -5.34
CA LEU A 689 -4.19 -22.89 -4.53
C LEU A 689 -5.27 -22.31 -5.46
N CYS A 690 -6.54 -22.66 -5.25
CA CYS A 690 -7.66 -22.01 -5.93
C CYS A 690 -8.61 -21.40 -4.90
N VAL A 691 -9.04 -20.17 -5.14
CA VAL A 691 -9.94 -19.42 -4.24
C VAL A 691 -11.19 -19.04 -5.01
N GLY A 692 -12.30 -19.68 -4.66
CA GLY A 692 -13.61 -19.46 -5.25
C GLY A 692 -14.58 -18.75 -4.30
N PRO A 693 -15.78 -18.41 -4.80
CA PRO A 693 -16.84 -17.86 -3.97
C PRO A 693 -17.21 -18.84 -2.85
N GLY A 694 -17.61 -18.31 -1.70
CA GLY A 694 -18.11 -19.11 -0.58
C GLY A 694 -19.32 -19.97 -0.96
N THR A 695 -19.49 -21.06 -0.21
CA THR A 695 -20.56 -22.05 -0.35
C THR A 695 -21.62 -21.96 0.75
N GLY A 696 -21.46 -21.03 1.70
CA GLY A 696 -22.40 -20.79 2.80
C GLY A 696 -22.31 -21.84 3.91
N ARG A 697 -21.10 -22.39 4.14
CA ARG A 697 -20.80 -23.36 5.19
C ARG A 697 -20.39 -22.70 6.51
N LEU A 698 -19.86 -21.49 6.46
CA LEU A 698 -19.54 -20.67 7.64
C LEU A 698 -20.74 -19.78 7.94
N GLU A 699 -21.43 -20.07 9.04
CA GLU A 699 -22.56 -19.26 9.48
C GLU A 699 -22.08 -17.91 10.01
N THR A 700 -22.52 -16.83 9.36
CA THR A 700 -22.31 -15.46 9.83
C THR A 700 -23.56 -14.98 10.55
N THR A 701 -23.41 -14.53 11.80
CA THR A 701 -24.48 -13.84 12.53
C THR A 701 -24.14 -12.37 12.71
N VAL A 702 -25.07 -11.49 12.34
CA VAL A 702 -24.91 -10.02 12.40
C VAL A 702 -25.69 -9.47 13.60
N TYR A 703 -25.06 -8.56 14.34
CA TYR A 703 -25.60 -7.92 15.53
C TYR A 703 -25.53 -6.40 15.33
N PRO A 704 -26.67 -5.71 15.15
CA PRO A 704 -26.71 -4.25 15.08
C PRO A 704 -26.18 -3.63 16.38
N ALA A 705 -25.32 -2.63 16.27
CA ALA A 705 -24.79 -1.95 17.45
C ALA A 705 -25.91 -1.25 18.24
N GLU A 706 -26.96 -0.80 17.55
CA GLU A 706 -28.13 -0.16 18.16
C GLU A 706 -28.93 -1.04 19.12
N GLU A 707 -28.77 -2.37 19.06
CA GLU A 707 -29.39 -3.33 19.97
C GLU A 707 -28.52 -3.63 21.21
N GLY A 708 -27.30 -3.10 21.24
CA GLY A 708 -26.39 -3.23 22.37
C GLY A 708 -26.78 -2.40 23.59
N THR A 709 -26.18 -2.74 24.74
CA THR A 709 -26.29 -1.94 25.96
C THR A 709 -25.21 -0.87 25.96
N VAL A 710 -25.61 0.40 25.97
CA VAL A 710 -24.70 1.55 26.09
C VAL A 710 -24.67 2.11 27.53
N THR A 711 -23.54 2.65 27.95
CA THR A 711 -23.36 3.30 29.26
C THR A 711 -22.80 4.71 29.13
N GLY A 712 -23.01 5.54 30.17
CA GLY A 712 -22.46 6.89 30.22
C GLY A 712 -22.99 7.80 29.10
N GLU A 713 -22.07 8.43 28.38
CA GLU A 713 -22.33 9.32 27.24
C GLU A 713 -22.48 8.57 25.90
N ALA A 714 -22.15 7.27 25.84
CA ALA A 714 -22.35 6.46 24.65
C ALA A 714 -23.85 6.33 24.35
N LYS A 715 -24.23 6.46 23.08
CA LYS A 715 -25.66 6.51 22.68
C LYS A 715 -25.88 5.99 21.26
N VAL A 716 -27.08 5.46 21.05
CA VAL A 716 -27.62 5.19 19.70
C VAL A 716 -28.02 6.52 19.05
N THR A 717 -27.60 6.74 17.81
CA THR A 717 -27.87 7.97 17.04
C THR A 717 -28.34 7.67 15.63
N GLY A 718 -29.27 8.47 15.12
CA GLY A 718 -29.72 8.46 13.71
C GLY A 718 -29.02 9.49 12.83
N ALA A 719 -27.94 10.12 13.32
CA ALA A 719 -27.20 11.13 12.57
C ALA A 719 -26.44 10.55 11.37
N HIS A 720 -26.03 9.29 11.46
CA HIS A 720 -25.23 8.60 10.45
C HIS A 720 -26.15 7.76 9.54
N THR A 721 -26.84 8.43 8.62
CA THR A 721 -27.89 7.85 7.76
C THR A 721 -27.43 6.71 6.84
N PHE A 722 -26.13 6.53 6.61
CA PHE A 722 -25.56 5.43 5.82
C PHE A 722 -25.18 4.21 6.66
N ALA A 723 -25.41 4.25 7.97
CA ALA A 723 -25.42 3.07 8.81
C ALA A 723 -26.55 2.10 8.39
N THR A 724 -26.37 0.82 8.67
CA THR A 724 -27.36 -0.22 8.38
C THR A 724 -28.61 0.04 9.21
N GLY A 725 -29.77 0.15 8.56
CA GLY A 725 -31.01 0.54 9.27
C GLY A 725 -31.07 2.01 9.73
N GLY A 726 -30.05 2.82 9.43
CA GLY A 726 -30.01 4.26 9.66
C GLY A 726 -29.64 4.69 11.08
N LYS A 727 -29.16 3.79 11.95
CA LYS A 727 -28.58 4.17 13.24
C LYS A 727 -27.28 3.44 13.52
N ALA A 728 -26.48 4.05 14.37
CA ALA A 728 -25.21 3.52 14.86
C ALA A 728 -25.00 3.96 16.32
N VAL A 729 -23.94 3.47 16.95
CA VAL A 729 -23.53 3.88 18.30
C VAL A 729 -22.33 4.83 18.21
N GLU A 730 -22.45 5.98 18.86
CA GLU A 730 -21.38 6.97 19.00
C GLU A 730 -21.12 7.29 20.49
N GLY A 731 -20.04 8.01 20.78
CA GLY A 731 -19.73 8.48 22.14
C GLY A 731 -19.08 7.42 23.05
N ILE A 732 -18.67 6.28 22.51
CA ILE A 732 -17.82 5.31 23.19
C ILE A 732 -16.43 5.94 23.36
N GLY A 733 -15.95 6.13 24.59
CA GLY A 733 -14.67 6.81 24.82
C GLY A 733 -14.57 7.57 26.13
N ARG A 734 -13.49 8.35 26.28
CA ARG A 734 -13.20 9.16 27.48
C ARG A 734 -13.22 8.35 28.77
N GLY A 735 -12.68 7.14 28.72
CA GLY A 735 -12.60 6.20 29.82
C GLY A 735 -13.64 5.08 29.73
N PRO A 736 -13.55 4.09 30.63
CA PRO A 736 -14.34 2.86 30.57
C PRO A 736 -15.84 3.03 30.88
N ASP A 737 -16.25 4.19 31.41
CA ASP A 737 -17.65 4.44 31.81
C ASP A 737 -18.58 4.67 30.59
N ASN A 738 -18.04 5.08 29.44
CA ASN A 738 -18.80 5.28 28.20
C ASN A 738 -18.52 4.14 27.22
N ALA A 739 -19.32 3.07 27.32
CA ALA A 739 -19.06 1.80 26.65
C ALA A 739 -20.25 1.34 25.79
N LEU A 740 -19.96 0.46 24.82
CA LEU A 740 -20.94 -0.37 24.12
C LEU A 740 -20.71 -1.82 24.50
N THR A 741 -21.75 -2.51 24.96
CA THR A 741 -21.73 -3.95 25.23
C THR A 741 -22.72 -4.69 24.35
N LEU A 742 -22.24 -5.67 23.60
CA LEU A 742 -23.03 -6.56 22.74
C LEU A 742 -23.02 -7.99 23.29
N ILE A 743 -24.17 -8.65 23.17
CA ILE A 743 -24.32 -10.06 23.46
C ILE A 743 -24.37 -10.80 22.13
N VAL A 744 -23.36 -11.63 21.87
CA VAL A 744 -23.24 -12.40 20.63
C VAL A 744 -23.29 -13.89 20.92
N THR A 745 -23.74 -14.68 19.96
CA THR A 745 -23.77 -16.14 20.03
C THR A 745 -22.78 -16.73 19.04
N ALA A 746 -22.01 -17.73 19.48
CA ALA A 746 -21.17 -18.56 18.64
C ALA A 746 -21.67 -20.01 18.67
N THR A 747 -21.70 -20.67 17.51
CA THR A 747 -22.19 -22.05 17.38
C THR A 747 -21.20 -23.09 17.91
N ARG A 748 -19.95 -22.70 18.13
CA ARG A 748 -18.89 -23.54 18.70
C ARG A 748 -17.86 -22.70 19.45
N THR A 749 -17.12 -23.33 20.36
CA THR A 749 -15.95 -22.69 20.98
C THR A 749 -14.80 -22.62 19.96
N GLY A 750 -14.11 -21.48 19.88
CA GLY A 750 -12.90 -21.36 19.05
C GLY A 750 -12.67 -19.97 18.46
N ARG A 751 -11.79 -19.90 17.46
CA ARG A 751 -11.48 -18.68 16.73
C ARG A 751 -12.60 -18.29 15.78
N HIS A 752 -12.99 -17.03 15.84
CA HIS A 752 -13.97 -16.40 14.95
C HIS A 752 -13.39 -15.09 14.42
N ALA A 753 -13.81 -14.70 13.23
CA ALA A 753 -13.70 -13.32 12.78
C ALA A 753 -14.84 -12.51 13.39
N LEU A 754 -14.47 -11.41 14.05
CA LEU A 754 -15.37 -10.34 14.42
C LEU A 754 -15.20 -9.22 13.38
N THR A 755 -16.13 -9.11 12.44
CA THR A 755 -16.15 -8.02 11.46
C THR A 755 -16.89 -6.84 12.06
N VAL A 756 -16.20 -5.74 12.31
CA VAL A 756 -16.76 -4.51 12.85
C VAL A 756 -17.00 -3.55 11.70
N ARG A 757 -18.27 -3.19 11.48
CA ARG A 757 -18.65 -2.15 10.54
C ARG A 757 -18.62 -0.80 11.25
N TYR A 758 -17.78 0.12 10.77
CA TYR A 758 -17.43 1.33 11.52
C TYR A 758 -17.28 2.57 10.64
N SER A 759 -17.38 3.75 11.25
CA SER A 759 -16.97 5.02 10.63
C SER A 759 -16.05 5.84 11.55
N ASN A 760 -15.09 6.52 10.94
CA ASN A 760 -14.13 7.39 11.61
C ASN A 760 -13.83 8.61 10.71
N GLY A 761 -14.43 9.76 11.00
CA GLY A 761 -14.15 11.01 10.29
C GLY A 761 -13.28 11.98 11.08
N GLU A 762 -12.53 11.53 12.08
CA GLU A 762 -11.74 12.43 12.94
C GLU A 762 -10.51 12.97 12.18
N GLN A 763 -10.46 14.30 12.07
CA GLN A 763 -9.36 15.00 11.40
C GLN A 763 -9.19 16.37 12.07
N PRO A 764 -8.11 16.61 12.84
CA PRO A 764 -7.79 17.93 13.35
C PRO A 764 -7.44 18.88 12.20
N PRO A 765 -7.50 20.22 12.40
CA PRO A 765 -7.01 21.16 11.42
C PRO A 765 -5.53 20.90 11.08
N ALA A 766 -5.24 20.69 9.80
CA ALA A 766 -3.88 20.52 9.30
C ALA A 766 -3.00 21.73 9.65
N THR A 767 -1.76 21.48 10.06
CA THR A 767 -0.78 22.54 10.37
C THR A 767 0.09 22.90 9.15
N HIS A 768 0.03 22.07 8.10
CA HIS A 768 0.75 22.19 6.84
C HIS A 768 -0.01 21.39 5.76
N TYR A 769 0.66 20.97 4.67
CA TYR A 769 0.00 20.43 3.48
C TYR A 769 -0.55 18.99 3.61
N ASN A 770 -0.18 18.26 4.66
CA ASN A 770 -0.69 16.92 4.95
C ASN A 770 -2.10 16.98 5.58
N PRO A 771 -3.07 16.15 5.16
CA PRO A 771 -4.41 16.17 5.73
C PRO A 771 -4.48 15.72 7.21
N ASP A 772 -3.53 14.91 7.68
CA ASP A 772 -3.38 14.47 9.07
C ASP A 772 -4.67 13.93 9.74
N PRO A 773 -5.36 12.92 9.16
CA PRO A 773 -6.49 12.27 9.83
C PRO A 773 -6.03 11.48 11.08
N VAL A 774 -6.92 11.32 12.06
CA VAL A 774 -6.62 10.56 13.28
C VAL A 774 -7.23 9.16 13.18
N CYS A 775 -6.40 8.13 13.37
CA CYS A 775 -6.93 6.80 13.60
C CYS A 775 -7.55 6.73 15.00
N ARG A 776 -8.82 6.33 15.07
CA ARG A 776 -9.49 6.00 16.32
C ARG A 776 -9.11 4.62 16.77
N HIS A 777 -9.34 4.32 18.04
CA HIS A 777 -9.10 2.98 18.58
C HIS A 777 -10.27 2.53 19.45
N ALA A 778 -10.48 1.22 19.52
CA ALA A 778 -11.37 0.63 20.50
C ALA A 778 -10.62 -0.44 21.30
N ASP A 779 -10.78 -0.40 22.61
CA ASP A 779 -10.34 -1.44 23.54
C ASP A 779 -11.47 -2.47 23.69
N LEU A 780 -11.30 -3.65 23.08
CA LEU A 780 -12.28 -4.73 23.05
C LEU A 780 -12.01 -5.76 24.14
N SER A 781 -12.94 -5.92 25.07
CA SER A 781 -12.97 -7.03 26.04
C SER A 781 -13.96 -8.12 25.58
N VAL A 782 -13.51 -9.37 25.59
CA VAL A 782 -14.35 -10.55 25.31
C VAL A 782 -14.55 -11.33 26.61
N ASN A 783 -15.80 -11.52 27.02
CA ASN A 783 -16.17 -12.25 28.24
C ASN A 783 -15.46 -11.73 29.52
N GLY A 784 -15.17 -10.43 29.58
CA GLY A 784 -14.47 -9.80 30.71
C GLY A 784 -12.96 -10.02 30.76
N ALA A 785 -12.36 -10.61 29.72
CA ALA A 785 -10.91 -10.71 29.59
C ALA A 785 -10.25 -9.32 29.44
N PRO A 786 -8.93 -9.18 29.70
CA PRO A 786 -8.22 -7.94 29.43
C PRO A 786 -8.48 -7.43 28.01
N ALA A 787 -8.74 -6.13 27.89
CA ALA A 787 -9.09 -5.55 26.60
C ALA A 787 -7.90 -5.57 25.64
N HIS A 788 -8.18 -5.88 24.38
CA HIS A 788 -7.24 -5.77 23.28
C HIS A 788 -7.58 -4.53 22.45
N ARG A 789 -6.57 -3.68 22.20
CA ARG A 789 -6.74 -2.46 21.42
C ARG A 789 -6.77 -2.76 19.92
N ILE A 790 -7.70 -2.14 19.22
CA ILE A 790 -7.85 -2.24 17.76
C ILE A 790 -7.82 -0.82 17.20
N LEU A 791 -6.97 -0.57 16.21
CA LEU A 791 -6.91 0.68 15.48
C LEU A 791 -7.86 0.66 14.28
N PHE A 792 -8.52 1.79 14.04
CA PHE A 792 -9.49 1.99 12.97
C PHE A 792 -9.06 3.17 12.10
N PRO A 793 -8.58 2.93 10.86
CA PRO A 793 -8.19 4.01 9.97
C PRO A 793 -9.37 4.91 9.64
N THR A 794 -9.09 6.15 9.27
CA THR A 794 -10.11 7.12 8.87
C THR A 794 -10.96 6.58 7.72
N THR A 795 -12.28 6.68 7.82
CA THR A 795 -13.20 6.49 6.70
C THR A 795 -13.47 7.81 5.97
N PHE A 796 -12.67 8.84 6.26
CA PHE A 796 -12.77 10.22 5.78
C PHE A 796 -14.03 11.00 6.20
N HIS A 797 -15.05 10.33 6.75
CA HIS A 797 -16.30 10.94 7.21
C HIS A 797 -17.08 10.03 8.16
N PHE A 798 -17.78 10.58 9.16
CA PHE A 798 -18.57 9.78 10.12
C PHE A 798 -19.83 9.13 9.53
N ASN A 799 -20.23 9.53 8.34
CA ASN A 799 -21.30 8.88 7.58
C ASN A 799 -20.77 7.98 6.43
N ASN A 800 -19.47 7.66 6.40
CA ASN A 800 -18.89 6.68 5.49
C ASN A 800 -18.40 5.47 6.30
N PHE A 801 -18.80 4.27 5.91
CA PHE A 801 -18.60 3.09 6.73
C PHE A 801 -17.85 1.99 5.99
N TRP A 802 -16.82 1.45 6.63
CA TRP A 802 -16.02 0.32 6.16
C TRP A 802 -16.12 -0.83 7.15
N ASP A 803 -15.59 -1.98 6.74
CA ASP A 803 -15.54 -3.19 7.54
C ASP A 803 -14.10 -3.48 7.97
N LEU A 804 -13.91 -3.90 9.22
CA LEU A 804 -12.63 -4.35 9.75
C LEU A 804 -12.82 -5.68 10.48
N ALA A 805 -12.23 -6.75 9.94
CA ALA A 805 -12.22 -8.04 10.60
C ALA A 805 -11.04 -8.19 11.57
N VAL A 806 -11.34 -8.61 12.79
CA VAL A 806 -10.34 -8.94 13.82
C VAL A 806 -10.57 -10.35 14.37
N PRO A 807 -9.53 -11.14 14.66
CA PRO A 807 -9.69 -12.46 15.24
C PRO A 807 -10.06 -12.36 16.73
N VAL A 808 -11.08 -13.11 17.14
CA VAL A 808 -11.48 -13.26 18.55
C VAL A 808 -11.63 -14.73 18.92
N THR A 809 -11.56 -15.04 20.20
CA THR A 809 -11.86 -16.39 20.72
C THR A 809 -13.17 -16.33 21.48
N LEU A 810 -14.16 -17.10 21.03
CA LEU A 810 -15.49 -17.16 21.62
C LEU A 810 -15.76 -18.55 22.21
N ASN A 811 -16.58 -18.61 23.25
CA ASN A 811 -17.15 -19.84 23.78
C ASN A 811 -18.39 -20.22 22.98
N GLU A 812 -18.70 -21.51 22.89
CA GLU A 812 -20.01 -21.95 22.39
C GLU A 812 -21.15 -21.31 23.21
N GLY A 813 -22.19 -20.88 22.51
CA GLY A 813 -23.32 -20.15 23.09
C GLY A 813 -23.03 -18.66 23.24
N THR A 814 -23.51 -18.07 24.32
CA THR A 814 -23.51 -16.63 24.54
C THR A 814 -22.14 -16.09 24.99
N ASN A 815 -21.73 -14.98 24.39
CA ASN A 815 -20.51 -14.24 24.71
C ASN A 815 -20.83 -12.75 24.84
N THR A 816 -20.04 -12.05 25.65
CA THR A 816 -20.12 -10.60 25.83
C THR A 816 -18.94 -9.93 25.14
N LEU A 817 -19.22 -8.93 24.30
CA LEU A 817 -18.23 -8.06 23.69
C LEU A 817 -18.42 -6.64 24.25
N THR A 818 -17.41 -6.09 24.90
CA THR A 818 -17.47 -4.72 25.44
C THR A 818 -16.40 -3.86 24.77
N PHE A 819 -16.84 -2.77 24.14
CA PHE A 819 -16.00 -1.77 23.50
C PHE A 819 -15.90 -0.53 24.40
N THR A 820 -14.67 -0.11 24.68
CA THR A 820 -14.32 1.14 25.38
C THR A 820 -13.24 1.89 24.61
N ALA A 821 -12.95 3.13 24.95
CA ALA A 821 -11.77 3.85 24.48
C ALA A 821 -11.37 4.93 25.49
N ASP A 822 -10.12 5.37 25.44
CA ASP A 822 -9.64 6.53 26.19
C ASP A 822 -8.47 7.21 25.46
N GLU A 823 -8.22 8.47 25.80
CA GLU A 823 -7.07 9.19 25.24
C GLU A 823 -5.77 8.54 25.74
N ARG A 824 -4.85 8.27 24.82
CA ARG A 824 -3.56 7.67 25.19
C ARG A 824 -2.66 8.75 25.79
N PRO A 825 -2.08 8.53 26.98
CA PRO A 825 -1.06 9.43 27.49
C PRO A 825 0.17 9.39 26.59
N ASP A 826 0.98 10.45 26.65
CA ASP A 826 2.32 10.48 26.09
C ASP A 826 3.19 9.41 26.79
N PHE A 827 4.40 9.20 26.30
CA PHE A 827 5.27 8.11 26.78
C PHE A 827 5.58 8.17 28.29
N ASP A 828 5.46 9.33 28.93
CA ASP A 828 5.64 9.46 30.39
C ASP A 828 4.47 8.88 31.21
N GLY A 829 3.34 8.59 30.58
CA GLY A 829 2.14 8.04 31.21
C GLY A 829 1.27 9.08 31.92
N ASP A 830 1.70 10.34 31.98
CA ASP A 830 1.08 11.40 32.79
C ASP A 830 0.53 12.55 31.92
N THR A 831 1.19 12.87 30.81
CA THR A 831 0.80 13.97 29.92
C THR A 831 0.00 13.49 28.73
N THR A 832 -0.71 14.41 28.06
CA THR A 832 -1.53 14.13 26.87
C THR A 832 -1.19 15.12 25.76
N ASN A 833 -1.42 14.68 24.53
CA ASN A 833 -1.20 15.50 23.35
C ASN A 833 -2.21 16.67 23.31
N ALA A 834 -1.71 17.89 23.53
CA ALA A 834 -2.52 19.11 23.56
C ALA A 834 -3.08 19.57 22.19
N HIS A 835 -2.92 18.77 21.13
CA HIS A 835 -3.26 19.12 19.76
C HIS A 835 -4.36 18.24 19.16
N HIS A 836 -4.99 17.39 19.98
CA HIS A 836 -6.04 16.47 19.55
C HIS A 836 -5.57 15.52 18.44
N GLN A 837 -4.30 15.14 18.47
CA GLN A 837 -3.69 14.20 17.53
C GLN A 837 -3.81 12.73 17.99
N ARG A 838 -4.42 12.50 19.16
CA ARG A 838 -4.77 11.18 19.70
C ARG A 838 -6.24 11.23 20.12
N SER A 839 -7.06 10.32 19.58
CA SER A 839 -8.49 10.32 19.89
C SER A 839 -8.77 9.72 21.27
N ALA A 840 -9.73 10.32 21.97
CA ALA A 840 -10.31 9.75 23.19
C ALA A 840 -11.48 8.79 22.91
N TYR A 841 -11.87 8.62 21.65
CA TYR A 841 -13.09 7.94 21.25
C TYR A 841 -12.83 6.73 20.36
N ALA A 842 -13.69 5.72 20.50
CA ALA A 842 -13.83 4.65 19.53
C ALA A 842 -14.46 5.18 18.23
N PRO A 843 -14.32 4.46 17.11
CA PRO A 843 -15.11 4.78 15.93
C PRO A 843 -16.62 4.69 16.23
N VAL A 844 -17.43 5.28 15.36
CA VAL A 844 -18.87 5.03 15.38
C VAL A 844 -19.09 3.60 14.89
N ILE A 845 -19.81 2.79 15.65
CA ILE A 845 -20.04 1.37 15.34
C ILE A 845 -21.46 1.18 14.81
N ASP A 846 -21.58 0.64 13.60
CA ASP A 846 -22.86 0.34 12.93
C ASP A 846 -23.37 -1.04 13.38
N GLN A 847 -22.56 -2.07 13.15
CA GLN A 847 -22.88 -3.46 13.47
C GLN A 847 -21.60 -4.28 13.62
N VAL A 848 -21.73 -5.45 14.24
CA VAL A 848 -20.68 -6.47 14.25
C VAL A 848 -21.20 -7.77 13.66
N ALA A 849 -20.36 -8.50 12.94
CA ALA A 849 -20.66 -9.84 12.45
C ALA A 849 -19.68 -10.85 13.06
N VAL A 850 -20.20 -12.01 13.46
CA VAL A 850 -19.41 -13.12 14.00
C VAL A 850 -19.46 -14.27 12.99
N THR A 851 -18.28 -14.69 12.51
CA THR A 851 -18.13 -15.81 11.57
C THR A 851 -17.02 -16.75 12.04
N PRO A 852 -17.21 -18.09 12.09
CA PRO A 852 -16.12 -19.03 12.34
C PRO A 852 -15.02 -18.89 11.28
N LEU A 853 -13.75 -19.11 11.64
CA LEU A 853 -12.65 -18.95 10.66
C LEU A 853 -12.55 -20.08 9.62
N ALA A 854 -13.02 -21.29 9.94
CA ALA A 854 -12.92 -22.49 9.09
C ALA A 854 -13.96 -23.57 9.42
#